data_AF-A0A7V7ZF21-F1
#
_entry.id   AF-A0A7V7ZF21-F1
#
_cell.length_a   1.000
_cell.length_b   1.000
_cell.length_c   1.000
_cell.angle_alpha   90.00
_cell.angle_beta   90.00
_cell.angle_gamma   90.00
#
_symmetry.space_group_name_H-M   'P 1'
#
loop_
_entity.id
_entity.type
_entity.pdbx_description
1 polymer ?
#
loop_
_entity_poly.entity_id
_entity_poly.type
_entity_poly.pdbx_seq_one_letter_code
_entity_poly.pdbx_strand_id
1 'polypeptide(L)'
;MRKMLSALALWLCALVCVVAATPAYAATQNPVIWADVPDVDVIRVGNSYYMTSTTMHFNPGVPIMKSTDLVNWQIVNYVYDTLDSGDKASLNNGQNEYGKGSWASAIRYKNGRYYVVFGSYTTGRSYIFQTTNIETGPWTKYTLPAMYHDPSLLFDDNGRVFLVYGSNDIRVIELNADATGVKSGGLNQIIVANAGSVAGSGGLGAEGAHIYKINGQYYIFVISWPSGGMRTQSVWRSSSINGSYQGQVILRNAGIAQGGVVDTPDGKWYSVLFQDSGAVGRIPYVIPTTWSNGWPVLANPTDTGISAPASLAFVASDEFSGGSKLGLTWQWNHNPDNSLWSLGARPGYLRLTNGSVRSSILDAKNTLTQRTFGPDSSAIIAMETGNMKNGDYAGLSAFQFYYGLVGVRMSGGTKSIVMMRGSTNNPNQASTPVQVASVPLNQSRVYFKVYTDFRNRTDKASFYYSLDGSQWTAIGSTLQMAYTMPHFVGYRFAIFSYATSSTGGSVDVDFFRVQAGNPATTTAVPTSTPIVPTATRTPTAVPTAVPGTATPVAPTATPAAPTATPAGPTSTPVASAGCQVTYVLNQWGTGFTAEVTVKNTSASAISGWSLAWAFGGNQQVTSAWNATVAQTGASVTASNMSYNASIPAGGSTSFGFQGSYSGTNSVPASFSLNGTACSIAP
;
A
#
# COMPACT_ATOMS: atom_id res chain seq x y z
N MET A 1 18.90 -88.93 -29.64
CA MET A 1 19.67 -88.60 -28.42
C MET A 1 20.27 -87.22 -28.58
N ARG A 2 20.20 -86.33 -27.55
CA ARG A 2 21.10 -85.16 -27.26
C ARG A 2 21.34 -84.13 -28.40
N LYS A 3 21.41 -82.80 -28.18
CA LYS A 3 21.25 -81.91 -27.00
C LYS A 3 21.15 -80.45 -27.51
N MET A 4 20.24 -79.66 -26.93
CA MET A 4 20.34 -78.20 -26.63
C MET A 4 20.59 -77.13 -27.74
N LEU A 5 20.14 -75.91 -27.41
CA LEU A 5 20.35 -74.60 -28.08
C LEU A 5 19.57 -74.33 -29.37
N SER A 6 18.43 -73.63 -29.24
CA SER A 6 18.10 -72.37 -29.94
C SER A 6 16.64 -71.97 -29.66
N ALA A 7 16.42 -71.04 -28.73
CA ALA A 7 15.09 -70.51 -28.41
C ALA A 7 15.16 -69.01 -28.07
N LEU A 8 15.25 -68.15 -29.09
CA LEU A 8 15.09 -66.70 -28.93
C LEU A 8 14.70 -66.01 -30.26
N ALA A 9 13.40 -66.05 -30.60
CA ALA A 9 12.75 -65.37 -31.72
C ALA A 9 11.22 -65.61 -31.58
N LEU A 10 10.29 -64.67 -31.74
CA LEU A 10 10.31 -63.23 -32.02
C LEU A 10 9.15 -62.62 -31.21
N TRP A 11 9.36 -61.62 -30.36
CA TRP A 11 8.27 -60.78 -29.80
C TRP A 11 8.77 -59.35 -29.60
N LEU A 12 8.92 -58.63 -30.71
CA LEU A 12 9.34 -57.23 -30.70
C LEU A 12 8.10 -56.33 -30.61
N CYS A 13 7.64 -56.06 -29.37
CA CYS A 13 6.67 -55.00 -29.14
C CYS A 13 7.30 -53.66 -29.54
N ALA A 14 6.82 -53.07 -30.63
CA ALA A 14 7.16 -51.70 -31.02
C ALA A 14 6.52 -50.72 -30.03
N LEU A 15 7.21 -50.47 -28.92
CA LEU A 15 6.83 -49.44 -27.96
C LEU A 15 7.14 -48.07 -28.58
N VAL A 16 6.19 -47.54 -29.36
CA VAL A 16 6.27 -46.17 -29.88
C VAL A 16 6.08 -45.21 -28.70
N CYS A 17 7.19 -44.82 -28.08
CA CYS A 17 7.22 -43.69 -27.16
C CYS A 17 6.85 -42.42 -27.92
N VAL A 18 5.57 -42.07 -27.91
CA VAL A 18 5.10 -40.72 -28.24
C VAL A 18 5.60 -39.80 -27.13
N VAL A 19 6.82 -39.28 -27.30
CA VAL A 19 7.31 -38.16 -26.50
C VAL A 19 6.45 -36.97 -26.87
N ALA A 20 5.44 -36.67 -26.05
CA ALA A 20 4.65 -35.46 -26.19
C ALA A 20 5.61 -34.27 -26.02
N ALA A 21 5.88 -33.56 -27.12
CA ALA A 21 6.69 -32.36 -27.09
C ALA A 21 5.99 -31.33 -26.21
N THR A 22 6.57 -31.03 -25.04
CA THR A 22 6.10 -29.94 -24.19
C THR A 22 6.19 -28.63 -24.97
N PRO A 23 5.11 -27.83 -25.04
CA PRO A 23 5.13 -26.59 -25.80
C PRO A 23 6.24 -25.67 -25.27
N ALA A 24 7.12 -25.23 -26.17
CA ALA A 24 8.16 -24.27 -25.84
C ALA A 24 7.52 -22.89 -25.67
N TYR A 25 7.37 -22.44 -24.42
CA TYR A 25 6.90 -21.09 -24.12
C TYR A 25 7.99 -20.07 -24.43
N ALA A 26 7.59 -18.90 -24.94
CA ALA A 26 8.46 -17.72 -24.92
C ALA A 26 8.81 -17.34 -23.47
N ALA A 27 9.91 -16.61 -23.27
CA ALA A 27 10.31 -16.19 -21.94
C ALA A 27 9.30 -15.19 -21.34
N THR A 28 8.92 -15.43 -20.09
CA THR A 28 7.90 -14.65 -19.39
C THR A 28 8.41 -13.24 -19.16
N GLN A 29 7.59 -12.25 -19.47
CA GLN A 29 7.93 -10.83 -19.26
C GLN A 29 7.56 -10.42 -17.83
N ASN A 30 8.31 -9.47 -17.25
CA ASN A 30 7.94 -8.87 -15.98
C ASN A 30 6.78 -7.86 -16.15
N PRO A 31 6.00 -7.58 -15.09
CA PRO A 31 6.08 -8.14 -13.72
C PRO A 31 5.59 -9.60 -13.66
N VAL A 32 6.22 -10.44 -12.82
CA VAL A 32 5.77 -11.84 -12.62
C VAL A 32 4.45 -11.92 -11.83
N ILE A 33 4.19 -10.93 -10.96
CA ILE A 33 2.93 -10.76 -10.26
C ILE A 33 2.50 -9.31 -10.42
N TRP A 34 1.45 -9.05 -11.21
CA TRP A 34 0.92 -7.69 -11.40
C TRP A 34 -0.10 -7.30 -10.32
N ALA A 35 0.28 -7.47 -9.05
CA ALA A 35 -0.55 -7.15 -7.89
C ALA A 35 0.34 -6.75 -6.69
N ASP A 36 -0.25 -6.09 -5.69
CA ASP A 36 0.47 -5.61 -4.49
C ASP A 36 1.06 -6.77 -3.65
N VAL A 37 2.33 -7.06 -3.89
CA VAL A 37 3.15 -8.06 -3.20
C VAL A 37 4.51 -7.42 -2.91
N PRO A 38 4.57 -6.47 -1.96
CA PRO A 38 5.79 -5.72 -1.63
C PRO A 38 6.76 -6.46 -0.71
N ASP A 39 7.93 -5.85 -0.53
CA ASP A 39 8.88 -6.16 0.55
C ASP A 39 9.27 -7.65 0.54
N VAL A 40 9.53 -8.14 -0.69
CA VAL A 40 9.74 -9.56 -0.99
C VAL A 40 11.10 -10.05 -0.51
N ASP A 41 11.10 -11.17 0.21
CA ASP A 41 12.32 -11.94 0.49
C ASP A 41 12.10 -13.39 0.09
N VAL A 42 13.07 -13.96 -0.63
CA VAL A 42 12.93 -15.25 -1.30
C VAL A 42 14.04 -16.19 -0.89
N ILE A 43 13.67 -17.45 -0.61
CA ILE A 43 14.59 -18.57 -0.42
C ILE A 43 14.23 -19.74 -1.34
N ARG A 44 15.21 -20.59 -1.61
CA ARG A 44 15.02 -21.90 -2.24
C ARG A 44 15.26 -23.02 -1.23
N VAL A 45 14.38 -24.01 -1.21
CA VAL A 45 14.56 -25.27 -0.47
C VAL A 45 14.32 -26.43 -1.44
N GLY A 46 15.40 -27.10 -1.83
CA GLY A 46 15.37 -28.10 -2.91
C GLY A 46 14.96 -27.46 -4.25
N ASN A 47 13.82 -27.91 -4.78
CA ASN A 47 13.23 -27.43 -6.04
C ASN A 47 12.02 -26.49 -5.83
N SER A 48 11.77 -26.04 -4.60
CA SER A 48 10.70 -25.08 -4.29
C SER A 48 11.29 -23.75 -3.83
N TYR A 49 10.67 -22.67 -4.29
CA TYR A 49 10.93 -21.31 -3.86
C TYR A 49 9.83 -20.88 -2.90
N TYR A 50 10.20 -20.20 -1.83
CA TYR A 50 9.28 -19.59 -0.87
C TYR A 50 9.57 -18.10 -0.74
N MET A 51 8.52 -17.29 -0.76
CA MET A 51 8.58 -15.84 -0.67
C MET A 51 7.69 -15.34 0.46
N THR A 52 8.22 -14.47 1.31
CA THR A 52 7.43 -13.64 2.23
C THR A 52 7.16 -12.27 1.61
N SER A 53 6.08 -11.61 2.03
CA SER A 53 5.72 -10.27 1.58
C SER A 53 4.96 -9.51 2.67
N THR A 54 5.06 -8.18 2.68
CA THR A 54 4.36 -7.31 3.64
C THR A 54 2.88 -7.18 3.32
N THR A 55 2.03 -7.22 4.35
CA THR A 55 0.58 -6.92 4.21
C THR A 55 0.04 -5.93 5.22
N MET A 56 0.91 -5.25 5.97
CA MET A 56 0.55 -4.17 6.89
C MET A 56 -0.55 -4.60 7.88
N HIS A 57 -1.73 -3.98 7.77
CA HIS A 57 -2.91 -4.10 8.63
C HIS A 57 -3.88 -5.19 8.17
N PHE A 58 -3.57 -5.95 7.10
CA PHE A 58 -4.39 -7.06 6.67
C PHE A 58 -4.08 -8.34 7.45
N ASN A 59 -5.14 -9.05 7.87
CA ASN A 59 -5.09 -10.26 8.69
C ASN A 59 -5.87 -11.41 7.99
N PRO A 60 -5.34 -12.64 7.88
CA PRO A 60 -4.04 -13.11 8.32
C PRO A 60 -2.88 -12.38 7.61
N GLY A 61 -1.71 -12.31 8.23
CA GLY A 61 -0.62 -11.43 7.81
C GLY A 61 0.70 -12.13 7.52
N VAL A 62 1.53 -11.46 6.71
CA VAL A 62 2.77 -11.99 6.11
C VAL A 62 2.51 -13.30 5.36
N PRO A 63 1.94 -13.25 4.14
CA PRO A 63 1.71 -14.42 3.30
C PRO A 63 3.03 -15.13 2.99
N ILE A 64 2.98 -16.46 3.04
CA ILE A 64 3.94 -17.33 2.38
C ILE A 64 3.41 -17.63 0.99
N MET A 65 4.17 -17.25 -0.03
CA MET A 65 3.96 -17.69 -1.41
C MET A 65 4.94 -18.79 -1.78
N LYS A 66 4.50 -19.74 -2.62
CA LYS A 66 5.32 -20.85 -3.15
C LYS A 66 5.36 -20.79 -4.67
N SER A 67 6.51 -21.13 -5.23
CA SER A 67 6.73 -21.33 -6.67
C SER A 67 7.69 -22.51 -6.91
N THR A 68 7.69 -23.07 -8.12
CA THR A 68 8.71 -24.01 -8.61
C THR A 68 9.53 -23.47 -9.79
N ASP A 69 9.21 -22.27 -10.27
CA ASP A 69 9.76 -21.67 -11.49
C ASP A 69 10.10 -20.16 -11.36
N LEU A 70 9.93 -19.57 -10.17
CA LEU A 70 10.03 -18.12 -9.87
C LEU A 70 9.00 -17.22 -10.59
N VAL A 71 8.15 -17.76 -11.46
CA VAL A 71 7.15 -17.01 -12.24
C VAL A 71 5.76 -17.20 -11.66
N ASN A 72 5.36 -18.45 -11.43
CA ASN A 72 4.04 -18.82 -10.95
C ASN A 72 4.07 -18.94 -9.42
N TRP A 73 3.37 -18.02 -8.76
CA TRP A 73 3.28 -17.94 -7.31
C TRP A 73 1.85 -18.13 -6.82
N GLN A 74 1.69 -18.99 -5.82
CA GLN A 74 0.44 -19.19 -5.10
C GLN A 74 0.66 -18.96 -3.60
N ILE A 75 -0.36 -18.44 -2.89
CA ILE A 75 -0.31 -18.33 -1.43
C ILE A 75 -0.55 -19.73 -0.84
N VAL A 76 0.36 -20.19 0.02
CA VAL A 76 0.28 -21.51 0.68
C VAL A 76 0.00 -21.41 2.17
N ASN A 77 0.38 -20.32 2.83
CA ASN A 77 0.18 -20.13 4.26
C ASN A 77 0.27 -18.64 4.63
N TYR A 78 0.02 -18.30 5.88
CA TYR A 78 0.37 -17.03 6.51
C TYR A 78 1.20 -17.29 7.78
N VAL A 79 1.95 -16.30 8.24
CA VAL A 79 2.77 -16.42 9.46
C VAL A 79 1.91 -16.29 10.73
N TYR A 80 0.83 -15.51 10.67
CA TYR A 80 -0.11 -15.34 11.78
C TYR A 80 -1.54 -15.07 11.31
N ASP A 81 -2.53 -15.46 12.12
CA ASP A 81 -3.94 -15.06 11.93
C ASP A 81 -4.19 -13.64 12.40
N THR A 82 -3.73 -13.30 13.62
CA THR A 82 -3.67 -11.94 14.16
C THR A 82 -2.35 -11.73 14.90
N LEU A 83 -1.72 -10.57 14.75
CA LEU A 83 -0.40 -10.29 15.35
C LEU A 83 -0.51 -9.87 16.84
N ASP A 84 -1.49 -9.00 17.09
CA ASP A 84 -1.84 -8.34 18.34
C ASP A 84 -3.37 -8.18 18.41
N SER A 85 -3.92 -8.00 19.62
CA SER A 85 -5.36 -7.85 19.87
C SER A 85 -5.77 -6.46 20.40
N GLY A 86 -4.86 -5.48 20.37
CA GLY A 86 -5.13 -4.12 20.82
C GLY A 86 -6.13 -3.36 19.93
N ASP A 87 -6.55 -2.19 20.41
CA ASP A 87 -7.58 -1.36 19.75
C ASP A 87 -7.21 -0.97 18.32
N LYS A 88 -5.93 -0.64 18.09
CA LYS A 88 -5.40 -0.26 16.76
C LYS A 88 -5.54 -1.39 15.76
N ALA A 89 -5.09 -2.59 16.12
CA ALA A 89 -5.18 -3.79 15.29
C ALA A 89 -6.62 -4.27 15.08
N SER A 90 -7.56 -3.83 15.93
CA SER A 90 -8.92 -4.37 15.98
C SER A 90 -10.03 -3.36 15.63
N LEU A 91 -9.71 -2.17 15.10
CA LEU A 91 -10.68 -1.10 14.78
C LEU A 91 -11.67 -0.82 15.94
N ASN A 92 -11.14 -0.68 17.15
CA ASN A 92 -11.90 -0.31 18.35
C ASN A 92 -11.58 1.14 18.74
N ASN A 93 -12.52 1.78 19.46
CA ASN A 93 -12.30 3.07 20.12
C ASN A 93 -11.78 4.20 19.20
N GLY A 94 -12.16 4.16 17.91
CA GLY A 94 -11.69 5.10 16.89
C GLY A 94 -10.23 4.93 16.44
N GLN A 95 -9.53 3.91 16.94
CA GLN A 95 -8.13 3.63 16.60
C GLN A 95 -8.02 2.70 15.39
N ASN A 96 -6.87 2.78 14.70
CA ASN A 96 -6.52 1.94 13.57
C ASN A 96 -4.99 1.78 13.47
N GLU A 97 -4.54 0.89 12.59
CA GLU A 97 -3.15 0.68 12.21
C GLU A 97 -2.92 0.73 10.68
N TYR A 98 -3.67 1.56 9.94
CA TYR A 98 -3.42 1.77 8.51
C TYR A 98 -1.93 2.15 8.26
N GLY A 99 -1.30 1.47 7.29
CA GLY A 99 0.14 1.59 6.98
C GLY A 99 1.09 1.07 8.06
N LYS A 100 0.57 0.40 9.09
CA LYS A 100 1.31 -0.22 10.19
C LYS A 100 0.94 -1.71 10.22
N GLY A 101 1.00 -2.38 11.36
CA GLY A 101 0.95 -3.85 11.41
C GLY A 101 2.30 -4.46 11.06
N SER A 102 2.36 -5.52 10.23
CA SER A 102 3.63 -6.15 9.82
C SER A 102 4.29 -5.38 8.68
N TRP A 103 5.54 -4.97 8.88
CA TRP A 103 6.41 -4.31 7.87
C TRP A 103 7.33 -5.32 7.19
N ALA A 104 8.38 -4.87 6.50
CA ALA A 104 9.27 -5.70 5.70
C ALA A 104 9.73 -6.95 6.45
N SER A 105 9.66 -8.08 5.77
CA SER A 105 9.85 -9.41 6.35
C SER A 105 10.93 -10.19 5.62
N ALA A 106 11.76 -10.90 6.37
CA ALA A 106 12.79 -11.78 5.82
C ALA A 106 12.58 -13.23 6.27
N ILE A 107 12.79 -14.15 5.34
CA ILE A 107 12.62 -15.60 5.49
C ILE A 107 13.97 -16.32 5.35
N ARG A 108 14.26 -17.26 6.24
CA ARG A 108 15.46 -18.12 6.16
C ARG A 108 15.11 -19.56 6.48
N TYR A 109 15.86 -20.49 5.91
CA TYR A 109 15.77 -21.92 6.21
C TYR A 109 17.12 -22.45 6.70
N LYS A 110 17.14 -23.14 7.83
CA LYS A 110 18.33 -23.77 8.41
C LYS A 110 17.92 -25.05 9.13
N ASN A 111 18.66 -26.14 8.91
CA ASN A 111 18.55 -27.40 9.66
C ASN A 111 17.11 -27.93 9.83
N GLY A 112 16.31 -27.98 8.75
CA GLY A 112 14.94 -28.49 8.79
C GLY A 112 13.87 -27.49 9.28
N ARG A 113 14.25 -26.23 9.54
CA ARG A 113 13.39 -25.21 10.12
C ARG A 113 13.38 -23.92 9.30
N TYR A 114 12.18 -23.39 9.11
CA TYR A 114 11.92 -22.08 8.53
C TYR A 114 11.80 -21.03 9.65
N TYR A 115 12.34 -19.85 9.37
CA TYR A 115 12.34 -18.69 10.24
C TYR A 115 11.83 -17.49 9.44
N VAL A 116 10.87 -16.74 9.97
CA VAL A 116 10.44 -15.45 9.40
C VAL A 116 10.60 -14.37 10.45
N VAL A 117 11.26 -13.27 10.09
CA VAL A 117 11.44 -12.09 10.97
C VAL A 117 10.80 -10.85 10.34
N PHE A 118 10.17 -10.00 11.14
CA PHE A 118 9.67 -8.68 10.73
C PHE A 118 9.51 -7.73 11.92
N GLY A 119 9.43 -6.44 11.65
CA GLY A 119 9.07 -5.40 12.62
C GLY A 119 7.59 -5.01 12.57
N SER A 120 7.07 -4.45 13.67
CA SER A 120 5.77 -3.76 13.69
C SER A 120 5.83 -2.43 14.43
N TYR A 121 5.47 -1.36 13.73
CA TYR A 121 5.29 -0.03 14.32
C TYR A 121 4.01 0.09 15.17
N THR A 122 3.04 -0.82 15.05
CA THR A 122 1.85 -0.83 15.92
C THR A 122 2.22 -1.23 17.33
N THR A 123 3.01 -2.29 17.48
CA THR A 123 3.37 -2.89 18.77
C THR A 123 4.71 -2.42 19.33
N GLY A 124 5.52 -1.71 18.52
CA GLY A 124 6.85 -1.23 18.89
C GLY A 124 7.89 -2.35 19.03
N ARG A 125 7.66 -3.49 18.38
CA ARG A 125 8.44 -4.74 18.54
C ARG A 125 8.69 -5.42 17.20
N SER A 126 9.73 -6.24 17.15
CA SER A 126 9.93 -7.25 16.09
C SER A 126 9.68 -8.65 16.60
N TYR A 127 9.38 -9.55 15.67
CA TYR A 127 9.00 -10.93 15.94
C TYR A 127 9.82 -11.88 15.10
N ILE A 128 10.15 -13.05 15.65
CA ILE A 128 10.67 -14.19 14.90
C ILE A 128 9.66 -15.32 15.02
N PHE A 129 9.16 -15.81 13.89
CA PHE A 129 8.28 -16.95 13.81
C PHE A 129 9.05 -18.15 13.27
N GLN A 130 8.84 -19.33 13.85
CA GLN A 130 9.53 -20.56 13.47
C GLN A 130 8.56 -21.69 13.14
N THR A 131 8.84 -22.47 12.11
CA THR A 131 8.11 -23.73 11.83
C THR A 131 8.98 -24.75 11.11
N THR A 132 8.61 -26.03 11.21
CA THR A 132 9.18 -27.11 10.39
C THR A 132 8.37 -27.39 9.12
N ASN A 133 7.12 -26.91 9.03
CA ASN A 133 6.30 -27.02 7.83
C ASN A 133 5.75 -25.63 7.45
N ILE A 134 6.38 -25.01 6.46
CA ILE A 134 6.03 -23.66 6.02
C ILE A 134 4.64 -23.58 5.36
N GLU A 135 4.14 -24.67 4.78
CA GLU A 135 2.88 -24.70 4.02
C GLU A 135 1.65 -24.87 4.92
N THR A 136 1.80 -25.36 6.16
CA THR A 136 0.67 -25.55 7.09
C THR A 136 0.90 -25.04 8.51
N GLY A 137 2.13 -24.63 8.85
CA GLY A 137 2.53 -24.39 10.23
C GLY A 137 2.46 -25.67 11.09
N PRO A 138 2.24 -25.56 12.41
CA PRO A 138 2.02 -24.32 13.16
C PRO A 138 3.29 -23.48 13.26
N TRP A 139 3.14 -22.19 13.57
CA TRP A 139 4.26 -21.28 13.83
C TRP A 139 4.43 -21.02 15.33
N THR A 140 5.68 -21.06 15.81
CA THR A 140 6.04 -20.61 17.16
C THR A 140 6.52 -19.16 17.12
N LYS A 141 5.85 -18.26 17.86
CA LYS A 141 6.15 -16.82 17.90
C LYS A 141 7.12 -16.48 19.04
N TYR A 142 8.22 -15.81 18.70
CA TYR A 142 9.17 -15.18 19.62
C TYR A 142 9.14 -13.67 19.46
N THR A 143 9.32 -12.92 20.55
CA THR A 143 9.25 -11.45 20.57
C THR A 143 10.61 -10.87 20.93
N LEU A 144 11.13 -9.97 20.09
CA LEU A 144 12.37 -9.24 20.34
C LEU A 144 12.08 -7.96 21.18
N PRO A 145 13.07 -7.44 21.95
CA PRO A 145 12.82 -6.40 22.94
C PRO A 145 12.54 -5.00 22.36
N ALA A 146 12.75 -4.80 21.06
CA ALA A 146 12.55 -3.53 20.35
C ALA A 146 12.01 -3.78 18.93
N MET A 147 11.58 -2.69 18.26
CA MET A 147 11.36 -2.68 16.82
C MET A 147 12.71 -2.51 16.10
N TYR A 148 13.03 -3.48 15.25
CA TYR A 148 14.16 -3.46 14.34
C TYR A 148 13.61 -3.19 12.93
N HIS A 149 14.01 -2.07 12.34
CA HIS A 149 13.54 -1.63 11.02
C HIS A 149 14.16 -2.47 9.91
N ASP A 150 13.33 -2.95 9.00
CA ASP A 150 13.69 -3.83 7.86
C ASP A 150 14.72 -4.92 8.20
N PRO A 151 14.35 -5.87 9.08
CA PRO A 151 15.29 -6.83 9.64
C PRO A 151 15.45 -8.07 8.76
N SER A 152 16.68 -8.57 8.66
CA SER A 152 17.01 -9.81 7.95
C SER A 152 17.96 -10.70 8.74
N LEU A 153 17.68 -12.01 8.73
CA LEU A 153 18.41 -13.03 9.48
C LEU A 153 19.58 -13.61 8.67
N LEU A 154 20.70 -13.85 9.35
CA LEU A 154 21.81 -14.65 8.85
C LEU A 154 22.16 -15.76 9.85
N PHE A 155 22.19 -17.01 9.37
CA PHE A 155 22.72 -18.18 10.09
C PHE A 155 24.12 -18.49 9.55
N ASP A 156 25.15 -18.00 10.25
CA ASP A 156 26.55 -18.09 9.82
C ASP A 156 27.10 -19.53 9.99
N ASP A 157 28.17 -19.84 9.24
CA ASP A 157 28.77 -21.19 9.18
C ASP A 157 29.45 -21.60 10.50
N ASN A 158 29.83 -20.62 11.32
CA ASN A 158 30.36 -20.83 12.68
C ASN A 158 29.27 -21.05 13.74
N GLY A 159 27.99 -21.15 13.34
CA GLY A 159 26.85 -21.36 14.24
C GLY A 159 26.34 -20.10 14.95
N ARG A 160 26.90 -18.91 14.67
CA ARG A 160 26.35 -17.64 15.16
C ARG A 160 25.15 -17.22 14.32
N VAL A 161 24.21 -16.53 14.96
CA VAL A 161 23.01 -16.00 14.31
C VAL A 161 23.01 -14.49 14.44
N PHE A 162 22.78 -13.80 13.34
CA PHE A 162 22.77 -12.34 13.28
C PHE A 162 21.45 -11.80 12.74
N LEU A 163 21.05 -10.64 13.24
CA LEU A 163 20.00 -9.81 12.67
C LEU A 163 20.64 -8.55 12.10
N VAL A 164 20.55 -8.36 10.78
CA VAL A 164 20.98 -7.15 10.08
C VAL A 164 19.76 -6.29 9.80
N TYR A 165 19.79 -5.01 10.13
CA TYR A 165 18.61 -4.14 10.13
C TYR A 165 19.02 -2.66 10.07
N GLY A 166 18.09 -1.75 9.77
CA GLY A 166 18.29 -0.31 9.91
C GLY A 166 17.75 0.53 8.75
N SER A 167 17.73 1.85 8.95
CA SER A 167 17.49 2.84 7.91
C SER A 167 18.62 3.87 7.94
N ASN A 168 19.15 4.20 6.77
CA ASN A 168 20.41 4.89 6.51
C ASN A 168 21.68 4.22 7.06
N ASP A 169 21.76 3.98 8.36
CA ASP A 169 22.84 3.20 8.99
C ASP A 169 22.39 1.75 9.14
N ILE A 170 23.10 0.82 8.48
CA ILE A 170 22.85 -0.61 8.60
C ILE A 170 23.64 -1.15 9.78
N ARG A 171 22.92 -1.84 10.67
CA ARG A 171 23.38 -2.36 11.95
C ARG A 171 23.32 -3.88 11.94
N VAL A 172 24.10 -4.49 12.83
CA VAL A 172 24.00 -5.90 13.17
C VAL A 172 23.81 -6.05 14.68
N ILE A 173 22.96 -6.99 15.08
CA ILE A 173 22.98 -7.60 16.41
C ILE A 173 23.14 -9.11 16.33
N GLU A 174 23.72 -9.72 17.35
CA GLU A 174 23.78 -11.18 17.50
C GLU A 174 22.59 -11.70 18.31
N LEU A 175 22.01 -12.80 17.82
CA LEU A 175 20.91 -13.51 18.46
C LEU A 175 21.43 -14.79 19.13
N ASN A 176 20.60 -15.39 19.98
CA ASN A 176 20.81 -16.75 20.45
C ASN A 176 20.88 -17.71 19.25
N ALA A 177 21.59 -18.84 19.41
CA ALA A 177 21.82 -19.79 18.31
C ALA A 177 20.53 -20.43 17.74
N ASP A 178 19.45 -20.39 18.52
CA ASP A 178 18.10 -20.84 18.17
C ASP A 178 17.21 -19.72 17.57
N ALA A 179 17.74 -18.50 17.42
CA ALA A 179 17.04 -17.29 16.97
C ALA A 179 15.80 -16.91 17.82
N THR A 180 15.79 -17.20 19.13
CA THR A 180 14.63 -16.90 20.01
C THR A 180 14.69 -15.54 20.70
N GLY A 181 15.86 -14.89 20.72
CA GLY A 181 16.09 -13.62 21.40
C GLY A 181 17.46 -13.03 21.12
N VAL A 182 17.68 -11.79 21.58
CA VAL A 182 18.98 -11.10 21.48
C VAL A 182 19.98 -11.71 22.45
N LYS A 183 21.20 -11.99 21.99
CA LYS A 183 22.24 -12.62 22.81
C LYS A 183 22.88 -11.59 23.74
N SER A 184 22.85 -11.86 25.05
CA SER A 184 23.55 -11.03 26.04
C SER A 184 25.06 -11.03 25.77
N GLY A 185 25.68 -9.85 25.74
CA GLY A 185 27.10 -9.69 25.37
C GLY A 185 27.42 -10.02 23.91
N GLY A 186 26.43 -10.27 23.06
CA GLY A 186 26.60 -10.51 21.64
C GLY A 186 27.01 -9.25 20.86
N LEU A 187 27.40 -9.43 19.60
CA LEU A 187 27.72 -8.33 18.68
C LEU A 187 26.55 -7.31 18.62
N ASN A 188 26.84 -6.01 18.68
CA ASN A 188 25.88 -4.93 18.43
C ASN A 188 26.62 -3.68 17.93
N GLN A 189 26.53 -3.37 16.64
CA GLN A 189 27.17 -2.17 16.06
C GLN A 189 26.55 -1.75 14.72
N ILE A 190 26.91 -0.55 14.26
CA ILE A 190 26.76 -0.15 12.86
C ILE A 190 27.86 -0.88 12.06
N ILE A 191 27.48 -1.51 10.95
CA ILE A 191 28.42 -2.20 10.03
C ILE A 191 28.54 -1.50 8.67
N VAL A 192 27.52 -0.72 8.29
CA VAL A 192 27.58 0.22 7.16
C VAL A 192 26.93 1.54 7.59
N ALA A 193 27.75 2.57 7.82
CA ALA A 193 27.25 3.91 8.07
C ALA A 193 26.88 4.60 6.74
N ASN A 194 25.78 5.36 6.71
CA ASN A 194 25.30 6.06 5.51
C ASN A 194 25.27 5.15 4.26
N ALA A 195 24.63 3.99 4.38
CA ALA A 195 24.60 2.96 3.34
C ALA A 195 23.89 3.39 2.05
N GLY A 196 23.18 4.53 2.06
CA GLY A 196 22.58 5.15 0.87
C GLY A 196 23.56 5.89 -0.02
N SER A 197 24.72 6.29 0.53
CA SER A 197 25.72 7.15 -0.11
C SER A 197 26.18 6.70 -1.50
N VAL A 198 26.25 5.40 -1.77
CA VAL A 198 26.62 4.83 -3.07
C VAL A 198 25.60 5.11 -4.18
N ALA A 199 24.33 5.34 -3.82
CA ALA A 199 23.29 5.74 -4.76
C ALA A 199 23.15 7.27 -4.90
N GLY A 200 23.55 8.04 -3.89
CA GLY A 200 23.45 9.49 -3.86
C GLY A 200 23.06 10.01 -2.47
N SER A 201 22.63 11.27 -2.41
CA SER A 201 22.26 11.97 -1.17
C SER A 201 20.82 12.49 -1.18
N GLY A 202 20.29 12.74 0.02
CA GLY A 202 18.91 13.20 0.22
C GLY A 202 17.86 12.11 -0.07
N GLY A 203 16.58 12.45 0.13
CA GLY A 203 15.48 11.51 -0.04
C GLY A 203 15.47 10.40 1.01
N LEU A 204 15.20 9.16 0.59
CA LEU A 204 15.14 7.98 1.47
C LEU A 204 16.55 7.38 1.65
N GLY A 205 16.97 7.27 2.92
CA GLY A 205 18.20 6.57 3.30
C GLY A 205 18.16 5.07 2.94
N ALA A 206 19.28 4.38 3.07
CA ALA A 206 19.32 2.96 2.76
C ALA A 206 18.53 2.11 3.77
N GLU A 207 17.56 1.32 3.30
CA GLU A 207 16.74 0.41 4.10
C GLU A 207 16.46 -0.88 3.32
N GLY A 208 15.46 -1.68 3.74
CA GLY A 208 15.11 -2.94 3.11
C GLY A 208 16.29 -3.90 3.05
N ALA A 209 16.93 -4.17 4.20
CA ALA A 209 18.17 -4.93 4.25
C ALA A 209 17.92 -6.43 4.03
N HIS A 210 18.59 -7.05 3.05
CA HIS A 210 18.66 -8.51 2.90
C HIS A 210 20.10 -8.98 3.03
N ILE A 211 20.44 -9.68 4.13
CA ILE A 211 21.78 -10.23 4.38
C ILE A 211 21.88 -11.66 3.83
N TYR A 212 22.99 -11.93 3.14
CA TYR A 212 23.38 -13.25 2.65
C TYR A 212 24.86 -13.52 2.94
N LYS A 213 25.23 -14.80 2.97
CA LYS A 213 26.62 -15.24 2.87
C LYS A 213 26.76 -16.14 1.65
N ILE A 214 27.54 -15.71 0.66
CA ILE A 214 27.69 -16.37 -0.64
C ILE A 214 29.18 -16.50 -0.93
N ASN A 215 29.66 -17.71 -1.21
CA ASN A 215 31.06 -18.00 -1.52
C ASN A 215 32.06 -17.38 -0.51
N GLY A 216 31.74 -17.47 0.79
CA GLY A 216 32.57 -16.96 1.88
C GLY A 216 32.51 -15.44 2.12
N GLN A 217 31.77 -14.68 1.31
CA GLN A 217 31.58 -13.23 1.46
C GLN A 217 30.18 -12.91 1.99
N TYR A 218 30.06 -11.85 2.77
CA TYR A 218 28.80 -11.30 3.28
C TYR A 218 28.28 -10.24 2.30
N TYR A 219 27.01 -10.30 1.94
CA TYR A 219 26.34 -9.35 1.04
C TYR A 219 25.08 -8.80 1.69
N ILE A 220 24.95 -7.47 1.73
CA ILE A 220 23.76 -6.77 2.21
C ILE A 220 23.15 -6.02 1.02
N PHE A 221 21.99 -6.48 0.56
CA PHE A 221 21.18 -5.78 -0.44
C PHE A 221 20.35 -4.71 0.27
N VAL A 222 20.30 -3.50 -0.27
CA VAL A 222 19.51 -2.38 0.26
C VAL A 222 18.88 -1.55 -0.86
N ILE A 223 17.71 -0.98 -0.56
CA ILE A 223 17.07 0.10 -1.33
C ILE A 223 17.52 1.44 -0.77
N SER A 224 17.75 2.43 -1.64
CA SER A 224 17.73 3.85 -1.27
C SER A 224 17.04 4.68 -2.36
N TRP A 225 16.57 5.89 -2.02
CA TRP A 225 15.96 6.81 -3.00
C TRP A 225 16.60 8.19 -2.89
N PRO A 226 17.70 8.45 -3.62
CA PRO A 226 18.36 9.76 -3.63
C PRO A 226 17.43 10.86 -4.15
N SER A 227 17.60 12.09 -3.65
CA SER A 227 16.75 13.22 -4.05
C SER A 227 16.85 13.51 -5.56
N GLY A 228 15.72 13.84 -6.18
CA GLY A 228 15.59 14.00 -7.64
C GLY A 228 15.79 12.70 -8.46
N GLY A 229 16.05 11.57 -7.81
CA GLY A 229 16.30 10.28 -8.44
C GLY A 229 15.11 9.31 -8.36
N MET A 230 15.42 8.02 -8.41
CA MET A 230 14.48 6.92 -8.28
C MET A 230 14.95 5.93 -7.21
N ARG A 231 14.03 5.08 -6.73
CA ARG A 231 14.36 3.87 -5.96
C ARG A 231 15.49 3.10 -6.66
N THR A 232 16.60 2.90 -5.96
CA THR A 232 17.88 2.40 -6.50
C THR A 232 18.35 1.22 -5.65
N GLN A 233 18.67 0.10 -6.29
CA GLN A 233 19.18 -1.10 -5.63
C GLN A 233 20.71 -1.01 -5.48
N SER A 234 21.19 -1.17 -4.26
CA SER A 234 22.62 -1.25 -3.94
C SER A 234 22.95 -2.53 -3.20
N VAL A 235 24.23 -2.92 -3.22
CA VAL A 235 24.79 -4.04 -2.48
C VAL A 235 26.04 -3.61 -1.75
N TRP A 236 26.17 -4.05 -0.51
CA TRP A 236 27.38 -3.90 0.30
C TRP A 236 28.02 -5.26 0.54
N ARG A 237 29.33 -5.39 0.34
CA ARG A 237 30.09 -6.64 0.43
C ARG A 237 31.26 -6.55 1.42
N SER A 238 31.44 -7.55 2.27
CA SER A 238 32.64 -7.72 3.12
C SER A 238 33.02 -9.19 3.31
N SER A 239 34.26 -9.45 3.71
CA SER A 239 34.76 -10.79 4.09
C SER A 239 34.49 -11.15 5.55
N SER A 240 34.01 -10.20 6.38
CA SER A 240 33.57 -10.44 7.75
C SER A 240 32.27 -9.68 8.04
N ILE A 241 31.39 -10.25 8.87
CA ILE A 241 30.12 -9.64 9.30
C ILE A 241 30.30 -8.27 9.98
N ASN A 242 31.47 -8.04 10.61
CA ASN A 242 31.87 -6.79 11.25
C ASN A 242 33.13 -6.19 10.59
N GLY A 243 33.43 -6.57 9.35
CA GLY A 243 34.53 -6.02 8.57
C GLY A 243 34.17 -4.70 7.90
N SER A 244 35.14 -4.10 7.19
CA SER A 244 34.84 -2.98 6.29
C SER A 244 34.03 -3.47 5.09
N TYR A 245 32.89 -2.83 4.83
CA TYR A 245 32.07 -3.11 3.65
C TYR A 245 32.42 -2.17 2.50
N GLN A 246 32.52 -2.72 1.29
CA GLN A 246 32.53 -1.97 0.03
C GLN A 246 31.09 -1.91 -0.49
N GLY A 247 30.67 -0.83 -1.15
CA GLY A 247 29.30 -0.68 -1.67
C GLY A 247 29.26 -0.37 -3.17
N GLN A 248 28.26 -0.89 -3.88
CA GLN A 248 28.01 -0.62 -5.29
C GLN A 248 26.51 -0.51 -5.59
N VAL A 249 26.12 0.35 -6.52
CA VAL A 249 24.79 0.35 -7.13
C VAL A 249 24.75 -0.79 -8.16
N ILE A 250 23.72 -1.63 -8.09
CA ILE A 250 23.56 -2.79 -8.99
C ILE A 250 22.35 -2.66 -9.93
N LEU A 251 21.38 -1.81 -9.60
CA LEU A 251 20.26 -1.45 -10.49
C LEU A 251 19.75 -0.05 -10.22
N ARG A 252 19.60 0.74 -11.30
CA ARG A 252 18.88 2.03 -11.31
C ARG A 252 18.00 2.07 -12.56
N ASN A 253 16.91 1.31 -12.54
CA ASN A 253 16.00 1.17 -13.68
C ASN A 253 14.55 1.23 -13.18
N ALA A 254 13.79 2.21 -13.69
CA ALA A 254 12.34 2.37 -13.47
C ALA A 254 11.85 2.28 -12.00
N GLY A 255 12.70 2.58 -11.02
CA GLY A 255 12.40 2.44 -9.59
C GLY A 255 12.30 1.00 -9.07
N ILE A 256 12.81 0.01 -9.82
CA ILE A 256 12.81 -1.41 -9.42
C ILE A 256 13.95 -1.63 -8.41
N ALA A 257 13.59 -1.96 -7.17
CA ALA A 257 14.51 -2.15 -6.04
C ALA A 257 13.80 -2.76 -4.83
N GLN A 258 14.58 -3.10 -3.80
CA GLN A 258 14.21 -3.77 -2.55
C GLN A 258 13.78 -5.22 -2.75
N GLY A 259 14.35 -6.11 -1.94
CA GLY A 259 14.44 -7.53 -2.20
C GLY A 259 15.90 -7.98 -2.27
N GLY A 260 16.13 -9.17 -2.81
CA GLY A 260 17.45 -9.80 -2.77
C GLY A 260 17.69 -10.79 -3.91
N VAL A 261 18.40 -11.88 -3.61
CA VAL A 261 18.81 -12.89 -4.60
C VAL A 261 18.43 -14.30 -4.18
N VAL A 262 18.21 -15.14 -5.19
CA VAL A 262 18.01 -16.58 -5.04
C VAL A 262 18.71 -17.31 -6.18
N ASP A 263 19.22 -18.51 -5.91
CA ASP A 263 19.82 -19.39 -6.90
C ASP A 263 18.81 -20.45 -7.38
N THR A 264 19.10 -21.08 -8.51
CA THR A 264 18.33 -22.22 -9.04
C THR A 264 19.05 -23.56 -8.79
N PRO A 265 18.36 -24.71 -8.91
CA PRO A 265 19.01 -26.02 -8.83
C PRO A 265 20.14 -26.24 -9.86
N ASP A 266 20.07 -25.56 -11.02
CA ASP A 266 21.11 -25.57 -12.06
C ASP A 266 22.15 -24.44 -11.93
N GLY A 267 22.17 -23.72 -10.80
CA GLY A 267 23.23 -22.77 -10.44
C GLY A 267 23.14 -21.38 -11.09
N LYS A 268 22.03 -21.07 -11.78
CA LYS A 268 21.72 -19.69 -12.21
C LYS A 268 21.30 -18.87 -10.99
N TRP A 269 21.37 -17.55 -11.12
CA TRP A 269 20.93 -16.61 -10.08
C TRP A 269 19.88 -15.66 -10.63
N TYR A 270 18.98 -15.26 -9.75
CA TYR A 270 17.94 -14.28 -10.02
C TYR A 270 17.86 -13.29 -8.87
N SER A 271 17.67 -12.02 -9.20
CA SER A 271 17.24 -11.00 -8.25
C SER A 271 15.73 -10.91 -8.27
N VAL A 272 15.10 -11.01 -7.09
CA VAL A 272 13.65 -10.80 -6.93
C VAL A 272 13.46 -9.50 -6.17
N LEU A 273 12.92 -8.51 -6.86
CA LEU A 273 12.74 -7.13 -6.41
C LEU A 273 11.28 -6.69 -6.63
N PHE A 274 10.92 -5.43 -6.36
CA PHE A 274 9.61 -4.89 -6.75
C PHE A 274 9.66 -3.46 -7.29
N GLN A 275 8.62 -3.07 -8.03
CA GLN A 275 8.39 -1.73 -8.56
C GLN A 275 7.17 -1.06 -7.93
N ASP A 276 7.25 0.24 -7.66
CA ASP A 276 6.10 1.08 -7.30
C ASP A 276 5.29 1.38 -8.57
N SER A 277 4.04 0.92 -8.65
CA SER A 277 3.25 0.92 -9.89
C SER A 277 1.88 1.62 -9.77
N GLY A 278 1.79 2.67 -8.95
CA GLY A 278 0.55 3.43 -8.78
C GLY A 278 -0.51 2.63 -8.02
N ALA A 279 -1.78 2.79 -8.38
CA ALA A 279 -2.91 2.26 -7.62
C ALA A 279 -2.95 0.73 -7.48
N VAL A 280 -2.36 -0.05 -8.41
CA VAL A 280 -2.27 -1.52 -8.26
C VAL A 280 -1.33 -1.94 -7.11
N GLY A 281 -0.46 -1.02 -6.66
CA GLY A 281 0.47 -1.23 -5.57
C GLY A 281 1.90 -1.48 -6.01
N ARG A 282 2.61 -2.27 -5.23
CA ARG A 282 4.04 -2.57 -5.34
C ARG A 282 4.22 -3.99 -5.87
N ILE A 283 4.75 -4.12 -7.09
CA ILE A 283 4.63 -5.33 -7.93
C ILE A 283 5.98 -6.06 -8.12
N PRO A 284 6.08 -7.39 -7.89
CA PRO A 284 7.32 -8.16 -8.06
C PRO A 284 7.90 -8.23 -9.47
N TYR A 285 9.23 -8.17 -9.53
CA TYR A 285 10.09 -8.35 -10.71
C TYR A 285 11.12 -9.46 -10.45
N VAL A 286 11.32 -10.35 -11.41
CA VAL A 286 12.37 -11.39 -11.41
C VAL A 286 13.36 -11.10 -12.52
N ILE A 287 14.61 -10.87 -12.16
CA ILE A 287 15.65 -10.39 -13.07
C ILE A 287 16.78 -11.42 -13.11
N PRO A 288 17.21 -11.91 -14.30
CA PRO A 288 18.41 -12.73 -14.41
C PRO A 288 19.64 -12.02 -13.82
N THR A 289 20.37 -12.72 -12.96
CA THR A 289 21.55 -12.20 -12.27
C THR A 289 22.75 -13.08 -12.57
N THR A 290 23.86 -12.45 -12.93
CA THR A 290 25.17 -13.10 -13.09
C THR A 290 26.14 -12.58 -12.05
N TRP A 291 27.32 -13.19 -11.92
CA TRP A 291 28.35 -12.76 -10.99
C TRP A 291 29.64 -12.41 -11.73
N SER A 292 30.16 -11.20 -11.50
CA SER A 292 31.43 -10.74 -12.07
C SER A 292 32.28 -10.10 -10.98
N ASN A 293 33.55 -10.53 -10.84
CA ASN A 293 34.47 -10.06 -9.79
C ASN A 293 33.88 -10.11 -8.35
N GLY A 294 33.02 -11.11 -8.10
CA GLY A 294 32.31 -11.29 -6.83
C GLY A 294 31.22 -10.23 -6.57
N TRP A 295 30.65 -9.63 -7.60
CA TRP A 295 29.51 -8.72 -7.53
C TRP A 295 28.34 -9.24 -8.39
N PRO A 296 27.08 -9.07 -7.96
CA PRO A 296 25.93 -9.43 -8.76
C PRO A 296 25.73 -8.39 -9.87
N VAL A 297 25.50 -8.87 -11.09
CA VAL A 297 25.25 -8.06 -12.29
C VAL A 297 23.87 -8.46 -12.83
N LEU A 298 22.92 -7.55 -12.69
CA LEU A 298 21.52 -7.75 -13.08
C LEU A 298 21.33 -7.44 -14.57
N ALA A 299 20.57 -8.29 -15.25
CA ALA A 299 20.17 -8.07 -16.64
C ALA A 299 19.14 -6.92 -16.78
N ASN A 300 18.70 -6.66 -18.01
CA ASN A 300 17.57 -5.78 -18.24
C ASN A 300 16.29 -6.40 -17.61
N PRO A 301 15.55 -5.67 -16.75
CA PRO A 301 14.41 -6.22 -16.01
C PRO A 301 13.14 -6.49 -16.85
N THR A 302 13.13 -6.25 -18.16
CA THR A 302 11.98 -6.54 -19.02
C THR A 302 11.66 -8.05 -19.07
N ASP A 303 12.67 -8.90 -19.27
CA ASP A 303 12.51 -10.33 -19.48
C ASP A 303 13.05 -11.13 -18.28
N THR A 304 12.27 -12.12 -17.82
CA THR A 304 12.70 -13.02 -16.73
C THR A 304 13.72 -14.07 -17.19
N GLY A 305 13.86 -14.33 -18.50
CA GLY A 305 14.66 -15.43 -19.03
C GLY A 305 14.13 -16.82 -18.66
N ILE A 306 12.89 -16.92 -18.17
CA ILE A 306 12.23 -18.15 -17.73
C ILE A 306 11.03 -18.42 -18.64
N SER A 307 10.95 -19.60 -19.24
CA SER A 307 9.83 -19.98 -20.12
C SER A 307 8.70 -20.67 -19.34
N ALA A 308 7.78 -19.89 -18.78
CA ALA A 308 6.62 -20.41 -18.06
C ALA A 308 5.30 -19.72 -18.50
N PRO A 309 4.16 -20.45 -18.55
CA PRO A 309 2.85 -19.82 -18.71
C PRO A 309 2.52 -19.03 -17.45
N ALA A 310 2.06 -17.79 -17.58
CA ALA A 310 1.65 -16.98 -16.43
C ALA A 310 0.30 -17.44 -15.86
N SER A 311 0.13 -17.36 -14.53
CA SER A 311 -1.12 -17.69 -13.83
C SER A 311 -1.51 -16.63 -12.80
N LEU A 312 -2.79 -16.62 -12.41
CA LEU A 312 -3.36 -15.68 -11.43
C LEU A 312 -3.56 -16.32 -10.04
N ALA A 313 -2.75 -17.30 -9.65
CA ALA A 313 -2.93 -18.12 -8.44
C ALA A 313 -2.78 -17.36 -7.09
N PHE A 314 -2.60 -16.04 -7.13
CA PHE A 314 -2.60 -15.12 -5.97
C PHE A 314 -3.95 -14.44 -5.72
N VAL A 315 -4.97 -14.67 -6.58
CA VAL A 315 -6.38 -14.29 -6.42
C VAL A 315 -7.29 -15.46 -6.81
N ALA A 316 -8.52 -15.49 -6.29
CA ALA A 316 -9.47 -16.57 -6.58
C ALA A 316 -10.92 -16.09 -6.58
N SER A 317 -11.73 -16.65 -7.47
CA SER A 317 -13.18 -16.62 -7.31
C SER A 317 -13.60 -17.61 -6.21
N ASP A 318 -14.67 -17.30 -5.48
CA ASP A 318 -15.16 -18.05 -4.34
C ASP A 318 -16.69 -18.05 -4.34
N GLU A 319 -17.29 -19.25 -4.33
CA GLU A 319 -18.75 -19.46 -4.24
C GLU A 319 -19.16 -19.81 -2.78
N PHE A 320 -18.27 -19.54 -1.81
CA PHE A 320 -18.47 -19.68 -0.37
C PHE A 320 -18.98 -21.06 0.10
N SER A 321 -18.74 -22.09 -0.70
CA SER A 321 -19.12 -23.49 -0.43
C SER A 321 -18.05 -24.29 0.35
N GLY A 322 -16.92 -23.67 0.69
CA GLY A 322 -15.73 -24.30 1.29
C GLY A 322 -15.84 -24.74 2.76
N GLY A 323 -17.05 -24.86 3.32
CA GLY A 323 -17.26 -25.19 4.73
C GLY A 323 -17.07 -23.98 5.65
N SER A 324 -16.19 -24.07 6.65
CA SER A 324 -16.02 -23.05 7.69
C SER A 324 -14.76 -22.17 7.56
N LYS A 325 -14.00 -22.30 6.47
CA LYS A 325 -12.74 -21.57 6.25
C LYS A 325 -12.80 -20.78 4.94
N LEU A 326 -12.22 -19.59 4.97
CA LEU A 326 -11.94 -18.79 3.77
C LEU A 326 -10.69 -19.32 3.07
N GLY A 327 -10.64 -19.20 1.73
CA GLY A 327 -9.43 -19.46 0.95
C GLY A 327 -8.30 -18.47 1.24
N LEU A 328 -7.05 -18.88 0.98
CA LEU A 328 -5.83 -18.13 1.35
C LEU A 328 -5.65 -16.80 0.60
N THR A 329 -6.40 -16.54 -0.46
CA THR A 329 -6.39 -15.26 -1.20
C THR A 329 -7.10 -14.14 -0.42
N TRP A 330 -7.95 -14.50 0.54
CA TRP A 330 -8.68 -13.57 1.39
C TRP A 330 -7.85 -13.03 2.55
N GLN A 331 -7.97 -11.73 2.80
CA GLN A 331 -7.51 -11.11 4.05
C GLN A 331 -8.53 -10.06 4.51
N TRP A 332 -8.80 -10.01 5.81
CA TRP A 332 -9.58 -8.98 6.46
C TRP A 332 -8.79 -7.68 6.58
N ASN A 333 -9.46 -6.55 6.36
CA ASN A 333 -8.96 -5.26 6.82
C ASN A 333 -9.00 -5.23 8.35
N HIS A 334 -7.82 -5.14 9.00
CA HIS A 334 -7.65 -5.28 10.45
C HIS A 334 -8.13 -6.65 10.99
N ASN A 335 -8.06 -6.86 12.31
CA ASN A 335 -8.55 -8.09 12.93
C ASN A 335 -10.07 -8.26 12.70
N PRO A 336 -10.54 -9.43 12.24
CA PRO A 336 -11.97 -9.73 12.19
C PRO A 336 -12.56 -9.93 13.58
N ASP A 337 -13.84 -9.59 13.72
CA ASP A 337 -14.69 -10.12 14.77
C ASP A 337 -15.32 -11.44 14.27
N ASN A 338 -14.76 -12.55 14.74
CA ASN A 338 -15.16 -13.90 14.33
C ASN A 338 -16.57 -14.31 14.81
N SER A 339 -17.24 -13.50 15.64
CA SER A 339 -18.66 -13.70 15.97
C SER A 339 -19.62 -13.10 14.94
N LEU A 340 -19.10 -12.23 14.05
CA LEU A 340 -19.88 -11.39 13.13
C LEU A 340 -19.73 -11.78 11.65
N TRP A 341 -19.09 -12.90 11.34
CA TRP A 341 -19.10 -13.50 10.00
C TRP A 341 -19.33 -15.01 10.07
N SER A 342 -19.90 -15.61 9.02
CA SER A 342 -20.08 -17.06 8.96
C SER A 342 -20.27 -17.57 7.53
N LEU A 343 -19.65 -18.71 7.22
CA LEU A 343 -19.93 -19.52 6.02
C LEU A 343 -20.92 -20.67 6.33
N GLY A 344 -21.19 -20.94 7.61
CA GLY A 344 -22.06 -22.03 8.07
C GLY A 344 -23.49 -21.59 8.41
N ALA A 345 -23.72 -20.30 8.70
CA ALA A 345 -25.04 -19.76 9.02
C ALA A 345 -26.04 -19.83 7.85
N ARG A 346 -25.51 -19.95 6.62
CA ARG A 346 -26.23 -20.30 5.39
C ARG A 346 -25.19 -20.92 4.43
N PRO A 347 -25.12 -22.26 4.30
CA PRO A 347 -24.13 -22.91 3.45
C PRO A 347 -24.16 -22.39 2.00
N GLY A 348 -22.98 -22.16 1.42
CA GLY A 348 -22.84 -21.52 0.10
C GLY A 348 -22.96 -20.00 0.12
N TYR A 349 -22.94 -19.35 1.29
CA TYR A 349 -22.98 -17.90 1.42
C TYR A 349 -22.02 -17.41 2.52
N LEU A 350 -21.34 -16.30 2.27
CA LEU A 350 -20.70 -15.51 3.32
C LEU A 350 -21.75 -14.59 3.98
N ARG A 351 -22.15 -14.90 5.21
CA ARG A 351 -22.94 -13.98 6.04
C ARG A 351 -22.03 -12.98 6.74
N LEU A 352 -22.38 -11.69 6.66
CA LEU A 352 -21.81 -10.61 7.47
C LEU A 352 -22.92 -10.01 8.37
N THR A 353 -22.63 -9.86 9.66
CA THR A 353 -23.59 -9.33 10.66
C THR A 353 -23.08 -8.04 11.28
N ASN A 354 -23.90 -6.99 11.27
CA ASN A 354 -23.51 -5.65 11.71
C ASN A 354 -23.55 -5.52 13.23
N GLY A 355 -22.53 -6.02 13.94
CA GLY A 355 -22.47 -5.98 15.41
C GLY A 355 -22.13 -4.62 16.02
N SER A 356 -21.73 -3.61 15.24
CA SER A 356 -21.33 -2.30 15.77
C SER A 356 -21.62 -1.15 14.81
N VAL A 357 -21.92 0.03 15.36
CA VAL A 357 -22.15 1.26 14.58
C VAL A 357 -20.81 1.83 14.10
N ARG A 358 -20.78 2.31 12.85
CA ARG A 358 -19.61 2.83 12.14
C ARG A 358 -19.97 4.00 11.24
N SER A 359 -18.97 4.85 11.00
CA SER A 359 -19.10 6.08 10.20
C SER A 359 -18.79 5.87 8.71
N SER A 360 -17.92 4.91 8.39
CA SER A 360 -17.39 4.66 7.04
C SER A 360 -16.96 3.19 6.88
N ILE A 361 -16.44 2.85 5.69
CA ILE A 361 -15.74 1.58 5.47
C ILE A 361 -14.35 1.53 6.15
N LEU A 362 -13.75 2.68 6.49
CA LEU A 362 -12.41 2.75 7.10
C LEU A 362 -12.41 2.38 8.59
N ASP A 363 -13.55 2.47 9.27
CA ASP A 363 -13.75 1.97 10.63
C ASP A 363 -14.55 0.65 10.67
N ALA A 364 -15.05 0.17 9.52
CA ALA A 364 -15.84 -1.06 9.41
C ALA A 364 -15.02 -2.34 9.62
N LYS A 365 -15.26 -3.00 10.75
CA LYS A 365 -14.86 -4.40 11.01
C LYS A 365 -15.43 -5.34 9.94
N ASN A 366 -14.79 -6.49 9.78
CA ASN A 366 -15.21 -7.55 8.85
C ASN A 366 -15.36 -7.07 7.39
N THR A 367 -14.55 -6.09 6.99
CA THR A 367 -14.34 -5.75 5.59
C THR A 367 -13.36 -6.78 4.99
N LEU A 368 -13.87 -7.69 4.16
CA LEU A 368 -13.13 -8.82 3.60
C LEU A 368 -12.54 -8.46 2.24
N THR A 369 -11.24 -8.74 2.01
CA THR A 369 -10.52 -8.22 0.83
C THR A 369 -9.74 -9.27 0.02
N GLN A 370 -9.65 -9.08 -1.29
CA GLN A 370 -8.60 -9.64 -2.15
C GLN A 370 -7.86 -8.52 -2.90
N ARG A 371 -6.64 -8.81 -3.36
CA ARG A 371 -5.86 -7.89 -4.19
C ARG A 371 -6.59 -7.60 -5.52
N THR A 372 -6.50 -6.36 -5.99
CA THR A 372 -6.72 -6.07 -7.42
C THR A 372 -5.48 -6.52 -8.22
N PHE A 373 -5.59 -6.61 -9.54
CA PHE A 373 -4.44 -6.92 -10.41
C PHE A 373 -4.49 -6.19 -11.74
N GLY A 374 -3.31 -6.03 -12.34
CA GLY A 374 -3.11 -5.47 -13.67
C GLY A 374 -3.13 -6.51 -14.80
N PRO A 375 -3.21 -6.07 -16.07
CA PRO A 375 -3.33 -4.67 -16.48
C PRO A 375 -4.72 -4.07 -16.18
N ASP A 376 -5.76 -4.89 -16.11
CA ASP A 376 -7.08 -4.55 -15.61
C ASP A 376 -7.76 -5.75 -14.93
N SER A 377 -8.69 -5.50 -14.03
CA SER A 377 -9.44 -6.55 -13.32
C SER A 377 -10.84 -6.11 -12.94
N SER A 378 -11.75 -7.07 -12.75
CA SER A 378 -13.05 -6.83 -12.15
C SER A 378 -13.39 -7.87 -11.09
N ALA A 379 -14.14 -7.43 -10.09
CA ALA A 379 -14.80 -8.29 -9.11
C ALA A 379 -16.31 -8.12 -9.20
N ILE A 380 -17.04 -9.22 -9.04
CA ILE A 380 -18.50 -9.31 -9.09
C ILE A 380 -18.98 -10.05 -7.85
N ILE A 381 -20.01 -9.53 -7.18
CA ILE A 381 -20.73 -10.24 -6.11
C ILE A 381 -22.23 -10.28 -6.37
N ALA A 382 -22.91 -11.28 -5.81
CA ALA A 382 -24.36 -11.30 -5.61
C ALA A 382 -24.66 -11.25 -4.11
N MET A 383 -25.60 -10.40 -3.69
CA MET A 383 -25.89 -10.11 -2.29
C MET A 383 -27.39 -10.17 -2.00
N GLU A 384 -27.74 -10.87 -0.93
CA GLU A 384 -29.08 -10.92 -0.35
C GLU A 384 -29.21 -9.91 0.79
N THR A 385 -30.12 -8.95 0.60
CA THR A 385 -30.32 -7.80 1.51
C THR A 385 -31.58 -7.95 2.38
N GLY A 386 -32.18 -9.13 2.41
CA GLY A 386 -33.45 -9.38 3.12
C GLY A 386 -33.43 -9.02 4.61
N ASN A 387 -32.27 -9.21 5.26
CA ASN A 387 -32.09 -9.06 6.71
C ASN A 387 -31.44 -7.72 7.12
N MET A 388 -31.38 -6.74 6.22
CA MET A 388 -30.85 -5.40 6.52
C MET A 388 -31.82 -4.60 7.41
N LYS A 389 -31.27 -3.89 8.40
CA LYS A 389 -31.95 -2.96 9.29
C LYS A 389 -31.67 -1.50 8.91
N ASN A 390 -32.47 -0.59 9.48
CA ASN A 390 -32.28 0.85 9.27
C ASN A 390 -30.88 1.30 9.72
N GLY A 391 -30.16 1.95 8.79
CA GLY A 391 -28.77 2.36 8.92
C GLY A 391 -27.75 1.37 8.33
N ASP A 392 -28.15 0.17 7.93
CA ASP A 392 -27.19 -0.77 7.32
C ASP A 392 -26.74 -0.30 5.94
N TYR A 393 -25.45 -0.53 5.66
CA TYR A 393 -24.85 -0.38 4.35
C TYR A 393 -23.90 -1.56 4.07
N ALA A 394 -24.14 -2.26 2.97
CA ALA A 394 -23.31 -3.38 2.53
C ALA A 394 -23.10 -3.37 1.01
N GLY A 395 -21.97 -3.87 0.53
CA GLY A 395 -21.66 -3.89 -0.91
C GLY A 395 -20.23 -4.30 -1.26
N LEU A 396 -19.76 -3.79 -2.39
CA LEU A 396 -18.43 -4.04 -2.97
C LEU A 396 -17.66 -2.71 -3.17
N SER A 397 -16.36 -2.72 -2.87
CA SER A 397 -15.50 -1.53 -2.94
C SER A 397 -14.21 -1.77 -3.73
N ALA A 398 -13.75 -0.72 -4.43
CA ALA A 398 -12.33 -0.49 -4.69
C ALA A 398 -11.75 0.19 -3.43
N PHE A 399 -11.13 -0.62 -2.56
CA PHE A 399 -10.76 -0.25 -1.21
C PHE A 399 -9.30 0.19 -1.10
N GLN A 400 -9.14 1.41 -0.60
CA GLN A 400 -7.92 2.09 -0.15
C GLN A 400 -8.41 3.29 0.69
N PHE A 401 -7.54 4.17 1.16
CA PHE A 401 -7.94 5.40 1.85
C PHE A 401 -8.90 6.26 1.02
N TYR A 402 -8.59 6.48 -0.26
CA TYR A 402 -9.51 7.06 -1.24
C TYR A 402 -10.36 5.96 -1.90
N TYR A 403 -11.22 5.32 -1.11
CA TYR A 403 -12.10 4.26 -1.60
C TYR A 403 -13.19 4.79 -2.54
N GLY A 404 -13.67 3.90 -3.41
CA GLY A 404 -14.99 4.02 -4.04
C GLY A 404 -15.75 2.73 -3.79
N LEU A 405 -17.07 2.81 -3.63
CA LEU A 405 -17.89 1.66 -3.32
C LEU A 405 -19.30 1.76 -3.89
N VAL A 406 -19.91 0.61 -4.12
CA VAL A 406 -21.29 0.45 -4.57
C VAL A 406 -21.96 -0.64 -3.73
N GLY A 407 -23.17 -0.36 -3.25
CA GLY A 407 -23.85 -1.25 -2.30
C GLY A 407 -25.31 -0.86 -2.08
N VAL A 408 -26.00 -1.55 -1.18
CA VAL A 408 -27.35 -1.20 -0.74
C VAL A 408 -27.30 -0.46 0.58
N ARG A 409 -27.92 0.71 0.67
CA ARG A 409 -28.17 1.42 1.92
C ARG A 409 -29.63 1.23 2.33
N MET A 410 -29.86 0.90 3.60
CA MET A 410 -31.19 0.77 4.20
C MET A 410 -31.49 2.00 5.06
N SER A 411 -32.47 2.82 4.65
CA SER A 411 -32.81 4.10 5.30
C SER A 411 -34.32 4.29 5.35
N GLY A 412 -34.86 4.62 6.53
CA GLY A 412 -36.30 4.86 6.72
C GLY A 412 -37.19 3.65 6.41
N GLY A 413 -36.66 2.43 6.49
CA GLY A 413 -37.37 1.21 6.06
C GLY A 413 -37.28 0.91 4.56
N THR A 414 -36.63 1.78 3.77
CA THR A 414 -36.46 1.62 2.32
C THR A 414 -35.02 1.29 1.94
N LYS A 415 -34.84 0.58 0.83
CA LYS A 415 -33.52 0.25 0.26
C LYS A 415 -33.23 1.13 -0.94
N SER A 416 -31.98 1.57 -1.07
CA SER A 416 -31.45 2.13 -2.31
C SER A 416 -30.09 1.54 -2.65
N ILE A 417 -29.81 1.34 -3.93
CA ILE A 417 -28.46 1.12 -4.43
C ILE A 417 -27.75 2.47 -4.43
N VAL A 418 -26.59 2.54 -3.79
CA VAL A 418 -25.83 3.78 -3.56
C VAL A 418 -24.38 3.58 -3.98
N MET A 419 -23.87 4.54 -4.77
CA MET A 419 -22.43 4.71 -5.00
C MET A 419 -21.91 5.83 -4.09
N MET A 420 -20.86 5.54 -3.33
CA MET A 420 -20.14 6.52 -2.52
C MET A 420 -18.65 6.52 -2.87
N ARG A 421 -17.99 7.63 -2.54
CA ARG A 421 -16.53 7.72 -2.53
C ARG A 421 -16.04 8.30 -1.21
N GLY A 422 -14.84 7.89 -0.80
CA GLY A 422 -14.07 8.60 0.22
C GLY A 422 -13.53 9.90 -0.35
N SER A 423 -13.80 11.03 0.32
CA SER A 423 -13.21 12.33 0.00
C SER A 423 -12.52 12.89 1.23
N THR A 424 -11.34 13.48 1.11
CA THR A 424 -10.78 14.33 2.16
C THR A 424 -10.03 15.50 1.56
N ASN A 425 -10.10 16.65 2.23
CA ASN A 425 -9.31 17.83 1.92
C ASN A 425 -7.96 17.80 2.69
N ASN A 426 -7.72 16.76 3.48
CA ASN A 426 -6.51 16.57 4.29
C ASN A 426 -6.07 15.09 4.20
N PRO A 427 -4.92 14.77 3.57
CA PRO A 427 -4.46 13.39 3.39
C PRO A 427 -4.14 12.67 4.71
N ASN A 428 -4.02 13.41 5.83
CA ASN A 428 -3.78 12.84 7.16
C ASN A 428 -5.08 12.53 7.94
N GLN A 429 -6.26 12.74 7.35
CA GLN A 429 -7.56 12.47 7.97
C GLN A 429 -8.37 11.46 7.16
N ALA A 430 -9.01 10.51 7.85
CA ALA A 430 -9.86 9.49 7.23
C ALA A 430 -10.88 10.13 6.29
N SER A 431 -10.98 9.59 5.06
CA SER A 431 -11.84 10.18 4.05
C SER A 431 -13.32 10.09 4.44
N THR A 432 -14.02 11.22 4.38
CA THR A 432 -15.45 11.28 4.66
C THR A 432 -16.24 10.63 3.52
N PRO A 433 -17.28 9.82 3.83
CA PRO A 433 -18.13 9.24 2.81
C PRO A 433 -18.98 10.30 2.10
N VAL A 434 -18.84 10.42 0.77
CA VAL A 434 -19.65 11.31 -0.07
C VAL A 434 -20.54 10.46 -0.98
N GLN A 435 -21.85 10.71 -0.93
CA GLN A 435 -22.82 10.07 -1.84
C GLN A 435 -22.76 10.69 -3.23
N VAL A 436 -22.53 9.86 -4.25
CA VAL A 436 -22.39 10.30 -5.64
C VAL A 436 -23.65 9.99 -6.44
N ALA A 437 -24.30 8.85 -6.20
CA ALA A 437 -25.54 8.46 -6.84
C ALA A 437 -26.38 7.53 -5.94
N SER A 438 -27.70 7.53 -6.14
CA SER A 438 -28.65 6.68 -5.43
C SER A 438 -29.80 6.29 -6.37
N VAL A 439 -30.21 5.02 -6.34
CA VAL A 439 -31.34 4.46 -7.12
C VAL A 439 -32.21 3.60 -6.18
N PRO A 440 -33.55 3.72 -6.16
CA PRO A 440 -34.41 2.88 -5.33
C PRO A 440 -34.24 1.39 -5.62
N LEU A 441 -34.34 0.54 -4.60
CA LEU A 441 -34.25 -0.92 -4.72
C LEU A 441 -35.48 -1.60 -4.11
N ASN A 442 -36.28 -2.25 -4.96
CA ASN A 442 -37.55 -2.90 -4.58
C ASN A 442 -37.45 -4.44 -4.50
N GLN A 443 -36.24 -5.00 -4.46
CA GLN A 443 -35.99 -6.44 -4.37
C GLN A 443 -34.86 -6.75 -3.38
N SER A 444 -34.77 -8.01 -2.90
CA SER A 444 -33.77 -8.40 -1.90
C SER A 444 -32.43 -8.82 -2.49
N ARG A 445 -32.42 -9.49 -3.65
CA ARG A 445 -31.19 -9.89 -4.34
C ARG A 445 -30.70 -8.77 -5.25
N VAL A 446 -29.40 -8.49 -5.23
CA VAL A 446 -28.76 -7.50 -6.11
C VAL A 446 -27.33 -7.93 -6.41
N TYR A 447 -26.82 -7.53 -7.57
CA TYR A 447 -25.45 -7.81 -7.98
C TYR A 447 -24.65 -6.52 -8.08
N PHE A 448 -23.38 -6.58 -7.69
CA PHE A 448 -22.44 -5.45 -7.77
C PHE A 448 -21.19 -5.85 -8.52
N LYS A 449 -20.66 -4.91 -9.30
CA LYS A 449 -19.37 -5.07 -9.98
C LYS A 449 -18.52 -3.81 -9.82
N VAL A 450 -17.26 -4.03 -9.51
CA VAL A 450 -16.20 -3.02 -9.56
C VAL A 450 -15.20 -3.44 -10.63
N TYR A 451 -14.85 -2.53 -11.53
CA TYR A 451 -13.81 -2.71 -12.54
C TYR A 451 -12.69 -1.70 -12.30
N THR A 452 -11.44 -2.14 -12.39
CA THR A 452 -10.22 -1.33 -12.21
C THR A 452 -9.33 -1.40 -13.43
N ASP A 453 -8.88 -0.25 -13.93
CA ASP A 453 -7.94 -0.12 -15.04
C ASP A 453 -6.62 0.49 -14.55
N PHE A 454 -5.53 -0.25 -14.73
CA PHE A 454 -4.16 0.14 -14.39
C PHE A 454 -3.27 0.31 -15.63
N ARG A 455 -3.82 0.09 -16.84
CA ARG A 455 -3.07 0.25 -18.10
C ARG A 455 -2.52 1.66 -18.17
N ASN A 456 -1.24 1.78 -18.50
CA ASN A 456 -0.52 3.06 -18.59
C ASN A 456 -0.66 3.94 -17.33
N ARG A 457 -0.88 3.34 -16.15
CA ARG A 457 -1.14 4.03 -14.87
C ARG A 457 -2.33 5.00 -14.95
N THR A 458 -3.37 4.62 -15.69
CA THR A 458 -4.64 5.37 -15.72
C THR A 458 -5.33 5.43 -14.37
N ASP A 459 -5.16 4.36 -13.56
CA ASP A 459 -5.58 4.23 -12.17
C ASP A 459 -7.05 4.64 -11.96
N LYS A 460 -7.97 3.98 -12.68
CA LYS A 460 -9.41 4.28 -12.65
C LYS A 460 -10.24 3.11 -12.15
N ALA A 461 -11.25 3.37 -11.32
CA ALA A 461 -12.28 2.40 -10.97
C ALA A 461 -13.68 2.86 -11.35
N SER A 462 -14.48 1.92 -11.88
CA SER A 462 -15.86 2.14 -12.33
C SER A 462 -16.80 1.14 -11.65
N PHE A 463 -18.01 1.61 -11.34
CA PHE A 463 -18.97 0.93 -10.46
C PHE A 463 -20.27 0.61 -11.21
N TYR A 464 -20.76 -0.61 -11.02
CA TYR A 464 -21.96 -1.10 -11.69
C TYR A 464 -22.83 -1.91 -10.74
N TYR A 465 -24.13 -1.93 -11.01
CA TYR A 465 -25.07 -2.85 -10.40
C TYR A 465 -25.83 -3.65 -11.47
N SER A 466 -26.44 -4.76 -11.06
CA SER A 466 -27.43 -5.49 -11.86
C SER A 466 -28.57 -5.97 -10.95
N LEU A 467 -29.78 -6.04 -11.51
CA LEU A 467 -30.96 -6.57 -10.83
C LEU A 467 -31.27 -8.03 -11.23
N ASP A 468 -30.73 -8.51 -12.35
CA ASP A 468 -30.94 -9.87 -12.88
C ASP A 468 -29.65 -10.71 -12.93
N GLY A 469 -28.47 -10.09 -12.82
CA GLY A 469 -27.16 -10.74 -12.88
C GLY A 469 -26.52 -10.75 -14.27
N SER A 470 -27.22 -10.25 -15.28
CA SER A 470 -26.83 -10.23 -16.70
C SER A 470 -26.72 -8.81 -17.28
N GLN A 471 -27.70 -7.93 -17.01
CA GLN A 471 -27.75 -6.55 -17.48
C GLN A 471 -27.09 -5.63 -16.46
N TRP A 472 -26.00 -4.97 -16.87
CA TRP A 472 -25.17 -4.15 -15.98
C TRP A 472 -25.37 -2.66 -16.22
N THR A 473 -25.83 -1.95 -15.19
CA THR A 473 -26.00 -0.49 -15.21
C THR A 473 -24.87 0.18 -14.44
N ALA A 474 -24.19 1.15 -15.08
CA ALA A 474 -23.18 1.97 -14.41
C ALA A 474 -23.84 2.92 -13.39
N ILE A 475 -23.17 3.18 -12.27
CA ILE A 475 -23.69 4.08 -11.21
C ILE A 475 -22.59 4.98 -10.63
N GLY A 476 -22.93 6.25 -10.43
CA GLY A 476 -22.01 7.27 -9.91
C GLY A 476 -20.99 7.72 -10.96
N SER A 477 -19.84 8.19 -10.49
CA SER A 477 -18.72 8.64 -11.33
C SER A 477 -17.53 7.68 -11.22
N THR A 478 -16.67 7.64 -12.23
CA THR A 478 -15.36 6.98 -12.14
C THR A 478 -14.56 7.54 -10.96
N LEU A 479 -14.01 6.65 -10.14
CA LEU A 479 -13.02 6.99 -9.12
C LEU A 479 -11.66 7.10 -9.79
N GLN A 480 -10.98 8.24 -9.61
CA GLN A 480 -9.54 8.32 -9.83
C GLN A 480 -8.87 7.71 -8.60
N MET A 481 -8.29 6.53 -8.76
CA MET A 481 -7.54 5.85 -7.72
C MET A 481 -6.18 6.52 -7.52
N ALA A 482 -5.66 6.47 -6.29
CA ALA A 482 -4.32 6.95 -5.96
C ALA A 482 -3.71 6.07 -4.87
N TYR A 483 -2.46 5.63 -5.03
CA TYR A 483 -1.72 4.95 -3.95
C TYR A 483 -1.32 5.98 -2.88
N THR A 484 -1.65 5.73 -1.61
CA THR A 484 -1.40 6.71 -0.54
C THR A 484 -0.89 6.08 0.75
N MET A 485 0.01 6.82 1.40
CA MET A 485 0.06 6.85 2.86
C MET A 485 -1.17 7.66 3.32
N PRO A 486 -2.04 7.12 4.19
CA PRO A 486 -1.64 6.24 5.29
C PRO A 486 -1.78 4.73 5.09
N HIS A 487 -2.43 4.18 4.05
CA HIS A 487 -2.58 2.71 3.98
C HIS A 487 -1.29 1.98 3.54
N PHE A 488 -0.52 2.56 2.61
CA PHE A 488 0.72 2.01 2.04
C PHE A 488 0.59 0.58 1.48
N VAL A 489 -0.51 0.35 0.76
CA VAL A 489 -0.87 -0.88 0.04
C VAL A 489 -1.63 -0.50 -1.24
N GLY A 490 -1.60 -1.38 -2.22
CA GLY A 490 -2.39 -1.26 -3.45
C GLY A 490 -3.89 -1.38 -3.20
N TYR A 491 -4.69 -0.97 -4.17
CA TYR A 491 -6.15 -1.11 -4.09
C TYR A 491 -6.56 -2.58 -4.00
N ARG A 492 -7.62 -2.82 -3.24
CA ARG A 492 -8.21 -4.15 -3.06
C ARG A 492 -9.68 -4.17 -3.46
N PHE A 493 -10.16 -5.30 -3.94
CA PHE A 493 -11.60 -5.54 -3.96
C PHE A 493 -12.02 -5.90 -2.54
N ALA A 494 -13.03 -5.21 -2.00
CA ALA A 494 -13.50 -5.43 -0.64
C ALA A 494 -15.01 -5.61 -0.55
N ILE A 495 -15.44 -6.71 0.08
CA ILE A 495 -16.81 -6.95 0.51
C ILE A 495 -16.96 -6.33 1.90
N PHE A 496 -18.01 -5.52 2.10
CA PHE A 496 -18.24 -4.85 3.38
C PHE A 496 -19.69 -4.93 3.81
N SER A 497 -19.93 -4.83 5.12
CA SER A 497 -21.23 -4.57 5.73
C SER A 497 -21.03 -3.85 7.06
N TYR A 498 -21.73 -2.73 7.29
CA TYR A 498 -21.73 -2.02 8.57
C TYR A 498 -23.04 -1.27 8.81
N ALA A 499 -23.31 -0.92 10.07
CA ALA A 499 -24.47 -0.13 10.47
C ALA A 499 -24.07 1.33 10.77
N THR A 500 -24.87 2.31 10.36
CA THR A 500 -24.72 3.73 10.73
C THR A 500 -25.65 4.18 11.87
N SER A 501 -26.57 3.33 12.34
CA SER A 501 -27.49 3.69 13.43
C SER A 501 -27.96 2.53 14.31
N SER A 502 -28.33 1.36 13.76
CA SER A 502 -28.83 0.23 14.55
C SER A 502 -28.18 -1.09 14.13
N THR A 503 -27.84 -1.94 15.11
CA THR A 503 -27.03 -3.15 14.89
C THR A 503 -27.86 -4.43 14.76
N GLY A 504 -27.19 -5.52 14.38
CA GLY A 504 -27.77 -6.85 14.26
C GLY A 504 -28.62 -7.06 13.00
N GLY A 505 -28.51 -6.19 12.00
CA GLY A 505 -28.87 -6.53 10.63
C GLY A 505 -27.74 -7.31 9.95
N SER A 506 -28.04 -7.96 8.83
CA SER A 506 -27.07 -8.81 8.13
C SER A 506 -27.34 -8.89 6.63
N VAL A 507 -26.31 -9.30 5.88
CA VAL A 507 -26.38 -9.68 4.47
C VAL A 507 -25.76 -11.05 4.24
N ASP A 508 -26.24 -11.76 3.23
CA ASP A 508 -25.60 -12.98 2.71
C ASP A 508 -25.00 -12.67 1.34
N VAL A 509 -23.72 -12.97 1.12
CA VAL A 509 -23.05 -12.87 -0.18
C VAL A 509 -22.90 -14.26 -0.76
N ASP A 510 -23.47 -14.48 -1.95
CA ASP A 510 -23.57 -15.78 -2.63
C ASP A 510 -22.21 -16.20 -3.22
N PHE A 511 -21.56 -15.27 -3.92
CA PHE A 511 -20.27 -15.49 -4.54
C PHE A 511 -19.46 -14.20 -4.62
N PHE A 512 -18.16 -14.37 -4.81
CA PHE A 512 -17.20 -13.38 -5.28
C PHE A 512 -16.50 -13.94 -6.51
N ARG A 513 -16.69 -13.33 -7.67
CA ARG A 513 -16.04 -13.73 -8.92
C ARG A 513 -15.08 -12.65 -9.37
N VAL A 514 -13.82 -13.03 -9.59
CA VAL A 514 -12.74 -12.13 -9.98
C VAL A 514 -12.10 -12.58 -11.29
N GLN A 515 -11.86 -11.64 -12.20
CA GLN A 515 -11.35 -11.92 -13.54
C GLN A 515 -10.65 -10.70 -14.16
N ALA A 516 -9.86 -10.93 -15.22
CA ALA A 516 -9.35 -9.86 -16.06
C ALA A 516 -10.47 -9.19 -16.88
N GLY A 517 -10.24 -7.95 -17.32
CA GLY A 517 -11.16 -7.21 -18.18
C GLY A 517 -12.48 -6.78 -17.54
N ASN A 518 -13.32 -6.11 -18.34
CA ASN A 518 -14.70 -5.77 -18.00
C ASN A 518 -15.66 -6.62 -18.86
N PRO A 519 -16.23 -7.72 -18.34
CA PRO A 519 -17.00 -8.67 -19.15
C PRO A 519 -18.32 -8.12 -19.73
N ALA A 520 -18.75 -6.90 -19.36
CA ALA A 520 -20.00 -6.30 -19.86
C ALA A 520 -19.83 -5.36 -21.06
N THR A 521 -18.64 -5.22 -21.65
CA THR A 521 -18.49 -4.55 -22.95
C THR A 521 -18.63 -5.54 -24.11
N THR A 522 -19.80 -6.18 -24.20
CA THR A 522 -20.22 -6.96 -25.38
C THR A 522 -21.35 -6.24 -26.10
N THR A 523 -20.99 -5.56 -27.18
CA THR A 523 -21.84 -5.03 -28.27
C THR A 523 -23.01 -4.11 -27.93
N ALA A 524 -22.94 -2.89 -28.46
CA ALA A 524 -24.12 -2.09 -28.74
C ALA A 524 -25.05 -2.82 -29.74
N VAL A 525 -26.35 -2.73 -29.50
CA VAL A 525 -27.42 -3.11 -30.44
C VAL A 525 -28.16 -1.80 -30.81
N PRO A 526 -28.49 -1.57 -32.10
CA PRO A 526 -28.82 -0.22 -32.58
C PRO A 526 -30.19 0.30 -32.14
N THR A 527 -30.33 1.61 -32.24
CA THR A 527 -31.55 2.39 -31.97
C THR A 527 -32.73 1.97 -32.84
N SER A 528 -33.91 1.80 -32.22
CA SER A 528 -35.21 2.05 -32.83
C SER A 528 -36.08 2.89 -31.88
N THR A 529 -36.56 4.02 -32.38
CA THR A 529 -37.28 5.09 -31.65
C THR A 529 -38.80 4.77 -31.44
N PRO A 530 -39.61 5.61 -30.75
CA PRO A 530 -40.59 5.13 -29.77
C PRO A 530 -42.06 5.16 -30.22
N ILE A 531 -42.95 4.64 -29.37
CA ILE A 531 -44.40 4.89 -29.43
C ILE A 531 -44.89 5.45 -28.08
N VAL A 532 -45.75 6.47 -28.16
CA VAL A 532 -46.39 7.21 -27.05
C VAL A 532 -47.88 6.84 -26.98
N PRO A 533 -48.52 6.86 -25.79
CA PRO A 533 -49.75 7.66 -25.69
C PRO A 533 -49.90 8.46 -24.37
N THR A 534 -49.87 9.79 -24.55
CA THR A 534 -50.69 10.87 -23.96
C THR A 534 -51.59 10.63 -22.73
N ALA A 535 -51.46 11.50 -21.70
CA ALA A 535 -52.61 12.03 -20.94
C ALA A 535 -52.33 13.44 -20.32
N THR A 536 -53.19 14.39 -20.68
CA THR A 536 -53.17 15.85 -20.48
C THR A 536 -53.51 16.36 -19.06
N ARG A 537 -52.94 17.52 -18.63
CA ARG A 537 -53.69 18.71 -18.09
C ARG A 537 -52.82 19.92 -17.69
N THR A 538 -53.19 21.11 -18.20
CA THR A 538 -52.87 22.49 -17.73
C THR A 538 -53.98 22.98 -16.76
N PRO A 539 -53.82 24.02 -15.91
CA PRO A 539 -53.74 25.46 -16.30
C PRO A 539 -52.77 26.37 -15.46
N THR A 540 -52.04 27.31 -16.07
CA THR A 540 -52.25 28.81 -16.04
C THR A 540 -51.49 29.58 -14.94
N ALA A 541 -51.21 30.88 -15.15
CA ALA A 541 -50.13 31.65 -14.49
C ALA A 541 -50.58 32.93 -13.72
N VAL A 542 -49.80 33.31 -12.70
CA VAL A 542 -49.21 34.64 -12.36
C VAL A 542 -50.13 35.90 -12.41
N PRO A 543 -50.23 36.70 -11.31
CA PRO A 543 -49.37 37.90 -11.19
C PRO A 543 -48.90 38.33 -9.77
N THR A 544 -47.99 39.32 -9.81
CA THR A 544 -47.08 39.89 -8.79
C THR A 544 -47.71 40.87 -7.77
N ALA A 545 -47.14 40.97 -6.55
CA ALA A 545 -47.13 42.23 -5.75
C ALA A 545 -46.02 42.27 -4.67
N VAL A 546 -45.39 43.45 -4.51
CA VAL A 546 -44.39 43.91 -3.51
C VAL A 546 -44.66 45.43 -3.39
N PRO A 547 -44.74 46.12 -2.21
CA PRO A 547 -43.58 46.30 -1.31
C PRO A 547 -43.86 46.50 0.21
N GLY A 548 -42.79 46.56 1.01
CA GLY A 548 -42.81 47.01 2.41
C GLY A 548 -41.40 47.25 2.96
N THR A 549 -41.05 48.51 3.23
CA THR A 549 -39.71 48.97 3.68
C THR A 549 -39.67 49.28 5.19
N ALA A 550 -38.56 48.96 5.87
CA ALA A 550 -38.11 49.66 7.08
C ALA A 550 -36.59 49.54 7.27
N THR A 551 -35.96 50.59 7.82
CA THR A 551 -34.51 50.83 7.89
C THR A 551 -33.84 50.37 9.20
N PRO A 552 -32.50 50.29 9.27
CA PRO A 552 -31.76 49.74 10.41
C PRO A 552 -31.50 50.75 11.53
N VAL A 553 -31.24 50.25 12.74
CA VAL A 553 -30.76 51.04 13.89
C VAL A 553 -29.50 50.39 14.48
N ALA A 554 -28.48 51.20 14.73
CA ALA A 554 -27.33 50.89 15.55
C ALA A 554 -27.14 52.01 16.60
N PRO A 555 -26.57 51.71 17.77
CA PRO A 555 -25.87 52.76 18.53
C PRO A 555 -24.49 52.34 19.06
N THR A 556 -23.50 53.17 18.71
CA THR A 556 -22.56 53.86 19.63
C THR A 556 -21.31 53.13 20.19
N ALA A 557 -20.14 53.79 20.00
CA ALA A 557 -18.82 53.48 20.54
C ALA A 557 -18.61 54.05 21.97
N THR A 558 -17.47 53.88 22.68
CA THR A 558 -16.21 54.69 22.68
C THR A 558 -15.36 54.23 23.92
N PRO A 559 -14.12 54.70 24.26
CA PRO A 559 -13.13 55.54 23.54
C PRO A 559 -11.61 55.14 23.64
N ALA A 560 -10.77 55.83 22.83
CA ALA A 560 -9.32 56.19 22.95
C ALA A 560 -8.22 55.10 23.23
N ALA A 561 -7.08 54.94 22.51
CA ALA A 561 -6.08 55.84 21.87
C ALA A 561 -4.97 56.37 22.84
N PRO A 562 -3.73 56.79 22.42
CA PRO A 562 -3.19 56.99 21.04
C PRO A 562 -1.69 56.60 20.76
N THR A 563 -1.23 56.85 19.51
CA THR A 563 0.17 57.19 19.05
C THR A 563 1.31 56.13 19.09
N ALA A 564 2.30 56.11 18.17
CA ALA A 564 2.62 56.95 16.99
C ALA A 564 3.43 56.19 15.89
N THR A 565 3.50 56.75 14.67
CA THR A 565 4.40 56.38 13.55
C THR A 565 5.18 57.65 13.13
N PRO A 566 6.48 57.58 12.75
CA PRO A 566 6.95 57.24 11.38
C PRO A 566 8.22 56.31 11.43
N ALA A 567 9.02 55.99 10.41
CA ALA A 567 9.12 56.27 8.96
C ALA A 567 9.87 55.09 8.24
N GLY A 568 10.19 55.22 6.93
CA GLY A 568 11.20 54.39 6.22
C GLY A 568 12.15 55.27 5.37
N PRO A 569 13.00 54.73 4.46
CA PRO A 569 13.33 53.33 4.14
C PRO A 569 14.88 53.03 4.07
N THR A 570 15.27 51.95 3.38
CA THR A 570 16.63 51.55 2.87
C THR A 570 17.67 50.79 3.75
N SER A 571 17.69 49.46 3.55
CA SER A 571 18.85 48.55 3.28
C SER A 571 20.17 48.59 4.09
N THR A 572 20.40 47.55 4.90
CA THR A 572 21.58 46.63 4.84
C THR A 572 21.30 45.36 5.70
N PRO A 573 22.04 44.23 5.57
CA PRO A 573 21.57 42.92 6.02
C PRO A 573 21.63 42.71 7.54
N VAL A 574 20.51 42.27 8.14
CA VAL A 574 20.44 41.90 9.56
C VAL A 574 21.12 40.55 9.78
N ALA A 575 22.20 40.55 10.55
CA ALA A 575 22.89 39.33 10.98
C ALA A 575 22.12 38.58 12.09
N SER A 576 22.42 37.29 12.26
CA SER A 576 21.84 36.37 13.26
C SER A 576 20.33 36.13 13.18
N ALA A 577 19.80 35.91 11.98
CA ALA A 577 18.62 35.05 11.85
C ALA A 577 18.97 33.65 12.43
N GLY A 578 18.19 33.16 13.40
CA GLY A 578 18.33 31.80 13.94
C GLY A 578 17.92 30.70 12.95
N CYS A 579 17.47 31.10 11.77
CA CYS A 579 17.08 30.23 10.68
C CYS A 579 17.52 30.76 9.30
N GLN A 580 17.68 29.84 8.36
CA GLN A 580 17.79 30.09 6.93
C GLN A 580 16.74 29.26 6.19
N VAL A 581 16.08 29.84 5.18
CA VAL A 581 15.05 29.19 4.37
C VAL A 581 15.48 29.14 2.91
N THR A 582 15.42 27.95 2.31
CA THR A 582 15.46 27.75 0.85
C THR A 582 14.05 27.45 0.38
N TYR A 583 13.60 28.10 -0.70
CA TYR A 583 12.27 27.89 -1.30
C TYR A 583 12.42 27.58 -2.79
N VAL A 584 12.23 26.31 -3.16
CA VAL A 584 12.35 25.83 -4.54
C VAL A 584 10.97 25.78 -5.17
N LEU A 585 10.75 26.58 -6.22
CA LEU A 585 9.47 26.69 -6.91
C LEU A 585 9.45 25.90 -8.23
N ASN A 586 8.46 25.05 -8.42
CA ASN A 586 8.13 24.40 -9.69
C ASN A 586 6.66 24.67 -10.05
N GLN A 587 6.37 25.15 -11.26
CA GLN A 587 5.04 25.66 -11.62
C GLN A 587 4.62 25.37 -13.06
N TRP A 588 3.31 25.25 -13.29
CA TRP A 588 2.70 24.93 -14.58
C TRP A 588 1.28 25.50 -14.67
N GLY A 589 0.96 26.23 -15.75
CA GLY A 589 -0.39 26.76 -15.97
C GLY A 589 -0.91 27.62 -14.80
N THR A 590 -1.86 27.08 -14.02
CA THR A 590 -2.44 27.71 -12.82
C THR A 590 -2.10 26.95 -11.53
N GLY A 591 -1.14 26.03 -11.56
CA GLY A 591 -0.74 25.17 -10.43
C GLY A 591 0.76 25.22 -10.17
N PHE A 592 1.16 24.98 -8.93
CA PHE A 592 2.58 24.92 -8.55
C PHE A 592 2.81 23.97 -7.38
N THR A 593 4.07 23.58 -7.20
CA THR A 593 4.61 22.95 -6.00
C THR A 593 5.79 23.76 -5.49
N ALA A 594 5.90 23.90 -4.19
CA ALA A 594 7.09 24.45 -3.55
C ALA A 594 7.68 23.43 -2.57
N GLU A 595 9.01 23.30 -2.58
CA GLU A 595 9.78 22.62 -1.54
C GLU A 595 10.49 23.68 -0.69
N VAL A 596 10.31 23.59 0.63
CA VAL A 596 10.77 24.57 1.60
C VAL A 596 11.67 23.88 2.60
N THR A 597 12.95 24.25 2.62
CA THR A 597 13.93 23.75 3.60
C THR A 597 14.19 24.82 4.64
N VAL A 598 14.02 24.47 5.91
CA VAL A 598 14.32 25.32 7.07
C VAL A 598 15.56 24.78 7.76
N LYS A 599 16.66 25.53 7.68
CA LYS A 599 17.92 25.27 8.37
C LYS A 599 17.98 26.04 9.68
N ASN A 600 18.32 25.35 10.76
CA ASN A 600 18.61 25.98 12.06
C ASN A 600 20.06 26.48 12.05
N THR A 601 20.23 27.80 12.06
CA THR A 601 21.53 28.48 12.09
C THR A 601 21.94 28.92 13.51
N SER A 602 21.13 28.60 14.51
CA SER A 602 21.44 28.87 15.92
C SER A 602 22.31 27.78 16.57
N ALA A 603 22.88 28.09 17.73
CA ALA A 603 23.72 27.17 18.51
C ALA A 603 22.95 26.10 19.30
N SER A 604 21.61 26.16 19.33
CA SER A 604 20.74 25.28 20.10
C SER A 604 19.77 24.52 19.20
N ALA A 605 19.33 23.32 19.60
CA ALA A 605 18.28 22.60 18.88
C ALA A 605 16.93 23.34 19.03
N ILE A 606 16.20 23.47 17.92
CA ILE A 606 14.82 23.96 17.91
C ILE A 606 13.89 22.77 18.20
N SER A 607 13.04 22.90 19.21
CA SER A 607 12.08 21.87 19.62
C SER A 607 10.65 22.36 19.39
N GLY A 608 10.05 21.89 18.29
CA GLY A 608 8.82 22.45 17.74
C GLY A 608 9.12 23.64 16.83
N TRP A 609 8.55 23.64 15.63
CA TRP A 609 8.77 24.71 14.66
C TRP A 609 7.49 25.06 13.90
N SER A 610 7.36 26.36 13.63
CA SER A 610 6.28 26.98 12.88
C SER A 610 6.88 28.06 11.99
N LEU A 611 6.87 27.83 10.67
CA LEU A 611 7.37 28.75 9.66
C LEU A 611 6.20 29.54 9.06
N ALA A 612 6.24 30.87 9.15
CA ALA A 612 5.24 31.76 8.57
C ALA A 612 5.80 32.59 7.41
N TRP A 613 4.98 32.85 6.40
CA TRP A 613 5.24 33.77 5.29
C TRP A 613 3.94 34.36 4.75
N ALA A 614 4.04 35.29 3.79
CA ALA A 614 2.89 35.75 3.02
C ALA A 614 3.20 35.63 1.52
N PHE A 615 2.20 35.21 0.73
CA PHE A 615 2.29 35.25 -0.72
C PHE A 615 2.11 36.68 -1.25
N GLY A 616 2.83 37.01 -2.32
CA GLY A 616 2.72 38.33 -2.98
C GLY A 616 1.54 38.49 -3.94
N GLY A 617 0.72 37.46 -4.12
CA GLY A 617 -0.38 37.42 -5.09
C GLY A 617 -1.57 36.58 -4.59
N ASN A 618 -2.26 35.92 -5.49
CA ASN A 618 -3.46 35.13 -5.18
C ASN A 618 -3.20 33.63 -4.95
N GLN A 619 -1.96 33.24 -4.70
CA GLN A 619 -1.58 31.83 -4.46
C GLN A 619 -2.41 31.23 -3.32
N GLN A 620 -2.93 30.01 -3.52
CA GLN A 620 -3.65 29.23 -2.50
C GLN A 620 -3.00 27.85 -2.35
N VAL A 621 -2.61 27.47 -1.14
CA VAL A 621 -2.15 26.11 -0.84
C VAL A 621 -3.32 25.14 -0.91
N THR A 622 -3.19 24.09 -1.71
CA THR A 622 -4.23 23.06 -1.91
C THR A 622 -3.92 21.76 -1.18
N SER A 623 -2.64 21.44 -0.95
CA SER A 623 -2.21 20.29 -0.14
C SER A 623 -0.77 20.47 0.33
N ALA A 624 -0.35 19.78 1.39
CA ALA A 624 1.00 19.83 1.93
C ALA A 624 1.47 18.46 2.46
N TRP A 625 2.79 18.27 2.51
CA TRP A 625 3.47 17.10 3.07
C TRP A 625 4.63 17.52 3.98
N ASN A 626 4.97 16.68 4.96
CA ASN A 626 5.97 16.92 6.02
C ASN A 626 5.74 18.17 6.91
N ALA A 627 4.63 18.88 6.72
CA ALA A 627 4.14 19.95 7.60
C ALA A 627 2.61 19.97 7.63
N THR A 628 2.04 20.49 8.72
CA THR A 628 0.65 20.96 8.71
C THR A 628 0.65 22.41 8.25
N VAL A 629 0.01 22.70 7.11
CA VAL A 629 -0.05 24.05 6.54
C VAL A 629 -1.45 24.63 6.69
N ALA A 630 -1.54 25.86 7.20
CA ALA A 630 -2.76 26.65 7.27
C ALA A 630 -2.56 27.98 6.54
N GLN A 631 -3.58 28.43 5.81
CA GLN A 631 -3.57 29.69 5.07
C GLN A 631 -4.83 30.51 5.35
N THR A 632 -4.65 31.81 5.58
CA THR A 632 -5.74 32.79 5.72
C THR A 632 -5.41 34.01 4.86
N GLY A 633 -6.14 34.19 3.76
CA GLY A 633 -5.82 35.21 2.77
C GLY A 633 -4.47 34.93 2.11
N ALA A 634 -3.54 35.90 2.16
CA ALA A 634 -2.17 35.73 1.67
C ALA A 634 -1.22 35.09 2.70
N SER A 635 -1.57 35.08 3.99
CA SER A 635 -0.71 34.62 5.08
C SER A 635 -0.75 33.11 5.23
N VAL A 636 0.42 32.47 5.30
CA VAL A 636 0.58 31.01 5.43
C VAL A 636 1.45 30.69 6.64
N THR A 637 1.07 29.65 7.38
CA THR A 637 1.84 29.07 8.48
C THR A 637 1.99 27.56 8.25
N ALA A 638 3.22 27.07 8.24
CA ALA A 638 3.56 25.65 8.18
C ALA A 638 4.18 25.21 9.52
N SER A 639 3.59 24.21 10.17
CA SER A 639 4.04 23.70 11.47
C SER A 639 4.51 22.25 11.40
N ASN A 640 5.42 21.89 12.29
CA ASN A 640 6.03 20.56 12.34
C ASN A 640 5.04 19.41 12.52
N MET A 641 5.40 18.24 11.98
CA MET A 641 4.82 16.96 12.35
C MET A 641 5.52 16.41 13.61
N SER A 642 4.98 15.35 14.20
CA SER A 642 5.58 14.75 15.42
C SER A 642 6.98 14.19 15.21
N TYR A 643 7.30 13.69 14.02
CA TYR A 643 8.58 13.05 13.70
C TYR A 643 9.69 14.03 13.27
N ASN A 644 9.35 15.24 12.82
CA ASN A 644 10.32 16.27 12.41
C ASN A 644 10.25 17.52 13.31
N ALA A 645 9.74 17.37 14.54
CA ALA A 645 9.61 18.45 15.51
C ALA A 645 10.95 19.06 15.94
N SER A 646 12.02 18.26 15.98
CA SER A 646 13.35 18.72 16.39
C SER A 646 14.21 19.07 15.19
N ILE A 647 14.79 20.28 15.18
CA ILE A 647 15.85 20.67 14.24
C ILE A 647 17.13 20.91 15.06
N PRO A 648 18.11 19.99 15.04
CA PRO A 648 19.40 20.17 15.73
C PRO A 648 20.11 21.48 15.32
N ALA A 649 21.02 21.97 16.16
CA ALA A 649 21.89 23.10 15.81
C ALA A 649 22.68 22.77 14.53
N GLY A 650 22.63 23.67 13.53
CA GLY A 650 23.19 23.43 12.19
C GLY A 650 22.40 22.46 11.30
N GLY A 651 21.39 21.77 11.84
CA GLY A 651 20.52 20.83 11.14
C GLY A 651 19.47 21.50 10.26
N SER A 652 18.66 20.70 9.57
CA SER A 652 17.60 21.19 8.69
C SER A 652 16.40 20.24 8.67
N THR A 653 15.23 20.79 8.35
CA THR A 653 14.00 20.05 8.03
C THR A 653 13.44 20.56 6.71
N SER A 654 12.78 19.70 5.95
CA SER A 654 12.17 20.08 4.67
C SER A 654 10.71 19.65 4.64
N PHE A 655 9.86 20.53 4.12
CA PHE A 655 8.47 20.25 3.82
C PHE A 655 8.13 20.77 2.42
N GLY A 656 6.97 20.38 1.90
CA GLY A 656 6.51 20.91 0.63
C GLY A 656 5.01 20.99 0.54
N PHE A 657 4.55 21.71 -0.47
CA PHE A 657 3.13 21.91 -0.69
C PHE A 657 2.82 22.13 -2.17
N GLN A 658 1.59 21.78 -2.54
CA GLN A 658 0.99 22.14 -3.81
C GLN A 658 0.08 23.35 -3.61
N GLY A 659 -0.01 24.22 -4.62
CA GLY A 659 -0.96 25.31 -4.64
C GLY A 659 -1.44 25.67 -6.03
N SER A 660 -2.41 26.58 -6.10
CA SER A 660 -2.93 27.20 -7.32
C SER A 660 -2.69 28.70 -7.33
N TYR A 661 -2.64 29.31 -8.52
CA TYR A 661 -2.44 30.74 -8.73
C TYR A 661 -3.01 31.20 -10.08
N SER A 662 -3.07 32.51 -10.32
CA SER A 662 -3.26 33.06 -11.67
C SER A 662 -2.39 34.30 -11.89
N GLY A 663 -1.81 34.46 -13.08
CA GLY A 663 -0.91 35.56 -13.38
C GLY A 663 0.51 35.27 -12.90
N THR A 664 1.06 36.11 -12.02
CA THR A 664 2.45 35.98 -11.54
C THR A 664 2.51 35.20 -10.23
N ASN A 665 3.43 34.23 -10.15
CA ASN A 665 3.71 33.47 -8.94
C ASN A 665 5.16 33.69 -8.48
N SER A 666 5.35 34.70 -7.63
CA SER A 666 6.65 35.05 -7.05
C SER A 666 6.94 34.24 -5.78
N VAL A 667 8.22 33.91 -5.56
CA VAL A 667 8.72 33.38 -4.28
C VAL A 667 8.43 34.39 -3.15
N PRO A 668 8.02 33.95 -1.94
CA PRO A 668 7.78 34.85 -0.80
C PRO A 668 9.05 35.64 -0.42
N ALA A 669 8.87 36.95 -0.17
CA ALA A 669 9.99 37.86 0.09
C ALA A 669 10.52 37.82 1.54
N SER A 670 9.82 37.14 2.45
CA SER A 670 10.21 37.01 3.86
C SER A 670 9.61 35.75 4.49
N PHE A 671 10.32 35.20 5.46
CA PHE A 671 9.90 34.06 6.28
C PHE A 671 10.25 34.32 7.74
N SER A 672 9.48 33.77 8.68
CA SER A 672 9.83 33.75 10.10
C SER A 672 9.60 32.37 10.71
N LEU A 673 10.53 31.91 11.54
CA LEU A 673 10.46 30.65 12.27
C LEU A 673 10.21 30.93 13.75
N ASN A 674 9.11 30.44 14.30
CA ASN A 674 8.67 30.70 15.68
C ASN A 674 8.66 32.20 16.02
N GLY A 675 8.31 33.06 15.04
CA GLY A 675 8.30 34.52 15.16
C GLY A 675 9.66 35.22 14.93
N THR A 676 10.76 34.49 14.79
CA THR A 676 12.09 35.04 14.47
C THR A 676 12.29 35.09 12.95
N ALA A 677 12.69 36.24 12.38
CA ALA A 677 12.94 36.36 10.95
C ALA A 677 14.04 35.40 10.46
N CYS A 678 13.83 34.76 9.30
CA CYS A 678 14.83 33.92 8.65
C CYS A 678 15.56 34.65 7.53
N SER A 679 16.83 34.29 7.33
CA SER A 679 17.54 34.62 6.09
C SER A 679 16.99 33.75 4.94
N ILE A 680 16.98 34.26 3.71
CA ILE A 680 16.60 33.50 2.53
C ILE A 680 17.87 33.07 1.80
N ALA A 681 18.00 31.77 1.52
CA ALA A 681 19.01 31.22 0.63
C ALA A 681 18.51 31.29 -0.82
N PRO A 682 19.41 31.53 -1.80
CA PRO A 682 19.07 31.54 -3.22
C PRO A 682 18.67 30.15 -3.74
#